data_AF-A0A812Y6T7-F1
#
_entry.id   AF-A0A812Y6T7-F1
#
_cell.length_a   1.000
_cell.length_b   1.000
_cell.length_c   1.000
_cell.angle_alpha   90.00
_cell.angle_beta   90.00
_cell.angle_gamma   90.00
#
_symmetry.space_group_name_H-M   'P 1'
#
loop_
_entity.id
_entity.type
_entity.pdbx_description
1 polymer ?
#
loop_
_entity_poly.entity_id
_entity_poly.type
_entity_poly.pdbx_seq_one_letter_code
_entity_poly.pdbx_strand_id
1 'polypeptide(L)'
;MMFGCHSYRGPVQCVSGKCVCQAGYCSANDGSCHRPKPPIKAHVALVNSEHPTFPGSQAAIRTGVCFSGGGSRALSFALGILRALESLQLIPHVDAISSVSGGTWASSIYMFAQNVSVKELLGEDTTPNDLTMQRLQSQPPRLGDVATTNILSLLWRKYVKSVSNPHDLWIDVYAEAVLKPFGLANRSQFMAADEASLQRILERNPELQREQFLVPNPLRPKTYIMGGTILAPVGLEATERSAVSLQMSPDYTGSPFYPQEDVVQYEGAGDRDFLVGGGMVESFAFGGSTPLTEAGQMGEHLAQMEAPPSPFSLADAIGISSAAFASVLVSASGWLSAVQWIAGQAREYLPVKDYWPVLSHRFRKWRSAMKYELGDGAETDNTGMMALLQRRVQKIVVVHSTNVELSKELDFCIFDLSDLDLHKKVSNDLLDKFGHVAENAGEYLVHNQVFPRKDLQPLLCEFQKKRKAGDPLVVERQLEVLENKKWGIRGNFQASVIFVYLSGCDRFDMNLPPETLEEVQKGRWGKFNNWPHFKTSSQNSGKFTSYTPEQVNLLSALGEYMMLWITMMLATKAILVNAPHRGYSDAHIAFKLKGTAAASLATVRQCPQRTGGTCSWFGYCWQRRGPTRCVNGECMCKPGYCSDDDGRCHKKMPDVYADIVPVNDERTEFPPRQANLQTAICLSGGGTRAMVAAIGALRGLEYLNLLVRTDLLVSVSGGTWTAGPFMFSHDLSKGRLLGNPTRPSELSLEELTKRPSLIGDSATHDIYDLLKSSFLNNDDPHGIWVNAFNEVLLKPIGLGNMSKYMAPDENTVQRIVRDNPHLQREDFIIPAPERPRAFVMLGVLLAPLGHESADDTVVSLQMSPDFSGSPFYPGREGQLKYDEEGERWLHRSDIPALKMVIGGGMVETFAFGSDTPFSSQSGGHHVKMPSPSEPFSLAKAVGVSSAAFSALTSQAMDVLGGQTAQALIPVSTLWPVTSKRFPGPKAAAKFKIGDGGHMDNSGLMPALQRKVPRIAMFLDTDVKIGMKSDFCAFVPVDPGELSGAAAWYFVDKFGLGAHVDGSFLMHNQVFRFKDLQPILCDLQTHRRAGRPAVSLRDLEVIKNSWWGIEGGWTVKLLVYHLDNSKVFENQLPADTQKELAKGKKGMFANFPQFSMVKQNPRSLISYTSAQVNLLSALVEFGVREHAGYFREVLAGIPRNLAEWQPSAGFEDLHPREAEGGSEELSDIFSSDS
;
A
#
# COMPACT_ATOMS: atom_id res chain seq x y z
N MET A 1 11.20 -8.04 32.30
CA MET A 1 10.51 -7.75 33.58
C MET A 1 9.50 -8.87 33.81
N MET A 2 9.63 -9.70 34.85
CA MET A 2 8.73 -10.87 35.01
C MET A 2 7.98 -10.99 36.35
N PHE A 3 8.18 -10.14 37.37
CA PHE A 3 7.54 -10.37 38.69
C PHE A 3 7.07 -9.12 39.48
N GLY A 4 6.62 -8.04 38.81
CA GLY A 4 6.12 -6.84 39.49
C GLY A 4 4.86 -6.24 38.85
N CYS A 5 4.05 -5.55 39.64
CA CYS A 5 2.91 -4.79 39.14
C CYS A 5 3.37 -3.55 38.37
N HIS A 6 2.76 -3.30 37.21
CA HIS A 6 3.08 -2.12 36.42
C HIS A 6 2.77 -0.83 37.19
N SER A 7 3.71 0.12 37.14
CA SER A 7 3.62 1.39 37.87
C SER A 7 2.43 2.27 37.46
N TYR A 8 1.92 2.12 36.24
CA TYR A 8 0.75 2.88 35.76
C TYR A 8 -0.55 2.52 36.51
N ARG A 9 -0.60 1.37 37.21
CA ARG A 9 -1.77 0.97 38.00
C ARG A 9 -1.94 1.78 39.29
N GLY A 10 -1.02 2.71 39.57
CA GLY A 10 -1.06 3.54 40.77
C GLY A 10 -0.53 2.81 42.01
N PRO A 11 -0.98 3.18 43.21
CA PRO A 11 -0.52 2.59 44.47
C PRO A 11 -1.05 1.16 44.63
N VAL A 12 -0.28 0.22 44.09
CA VAL A 12 -0.56 -1.21 44.09
C VAL A 12 0.47 -1.97 44.91
N GLN A 13 0.08 -3.16 45.36
CA GLN A 13 0.95 -4.16 45.96
C GLN A 13 0.73 -5.49 45.25
N CYS A 14 1.81 -6.24 45.03
CA CYS A 14 1.74 -7.58 44.45
C CYS A 14 1.42 -8.58 45.56
N VAL A 15 0.22 -9.16 45.55
CA VAL A 15 -0.22 -10.17 46.51
C VAL A 15 -0.56 -11.44 45.73
N SER A 16 0.21 -12.51 45.97
CA SER A 16 0.03 -13.81 45.29
C SER A 16 0.02 -13.73 43.76
N GLY A 17 0.92 -12.93 43.18
CA GLY A 17 1.03 -12.74 41.73
C GLY A 17 -0.07 -11.86 41.10
N LYS A 18 -0.95 -11.26 41.91
CA LYS A 18 -1.99 -10.31 41.48
C LYS A 18 -1.71 -8.91 42.02
N CYS A 19 -2.03 -7.90 41.22
CA CYS A 19 -1.95 -6.50 41.63
C CYS A 19 -3.20 -6.10 42.39
N VAL A 20 -3.03 -5.72 43.66
CA VAL A 20 -4.11 -5.29 44.56
C VAL A 20 -3.84 -3.85 44.96
N CYS A 21 -4.88 -3.00 45.02
CA CYS A 21 -4.74 -1.63 45.50
C CYS A 21 -4.24 -1.61 46.96
N GLN A 22 -3.36 -0.66 47.27
CA GLN A 22 -2.94 -0.41 48.64
C GLN A 22 -4.13 0.07 49.49
N ALA A 23 -4.05 -0.11 50.81
CA ALA A 23 -5.10 0.32 51.74
C ALA A 23 -5.44 1.82 51.55
N GLY A 24 -6.73 2.13 51.46
CA GLY A 24 -7.23 3.49 51.18
C GLY A 24 -7.40 3.84 49.69
N TYR A 25 -7.11 2.90 48.79
CA TYR A 25 -7.35 3.02 47.35
C TYR A 25 -8.28 1.91 46.87
N CYS A 26 -9.18 2.23 45.94
CA CYS A 26 -10.07 1.29 45.27
C CYS A 26 -9.64 1.11 43.81
N SER A 27 -9.83 -0.10 43.27
CA SER A 27 -9.61 -0.33 41.85
C SER A 27 -10.72 0.35 41.06
N ALA A 28 -10.37 1.18 40.09
CA ALA A 28 -11.27 1.59 39.04
C ALA A 28 -11.43 0.48 37.99
N ASN A 29 -12.43 0.64 37.13
CA ASN A 29 -12.76 -0.30 36.04
C ASN A 29 -11.67 -0.38 34.96
N ASP A 30 -10.67 0.51 34.97
CA ASP A 30 -9.48 0.47 34.11
C ASP A 30 -8.29 -0.31 34.73
N GLY A 31 -8.49 -0.89 35.92
CA GLY A 31 -7.47 -1.66 36.65
C GLY A 31 -6.39 -0.82 37.33
N SER A 32 -6.58 0.50 37.41
CA SER A 32 -5.77 1.42 38.20
C SER A 32 -6.41 1.72 39.55
N CYS A 33 -5.61 2.12 40.54
CA CYS A 33 -6.02 2.30 41.92
C CYS A 33 -6.12 3.78 42.29
N HIS A 34 -7.32 4.21 42.70
CA HIS A 34 -7.62 5.60 43.03
C HIS A 34 -8.23 5.71 44.41
N ARG A 35 -8.06 6.87 45.06
CA ARG A 35 -8.81 7.13 46.30
C ARG A 35 -10.28 7.37 45.91
N PRO A 36 -11.24 6.74 46.60
CA PRO A 36 -12.65 7.05 46.42
C PRO A 36 -12.86 8.55 46.62
N LYS A 37 -13.46 9.22 45.64
CA LYS A 37 -13.85 10.63 45.72
C LYS A 37 -15.34 10.69 46.08
N PRO A 38 -15.77 11.67 46.88
CA PRO A 38 -17.20 11.85 47.16
C PRO A 38 -17.97 12.20 45.87
N PRO A 39 -19.30 11.97 45.84
CA PRO A 39 -20.11 12.32 44.67
C PRO A 39 -20.08 13.81 44.38
N ILE A 40 -19.94 14.16 43.11
CA ILE A 40 -19.92 15.53 42.59
C ILE A 40 -21.29 15.91 42.01
N LYS A 41 -21.53 17.21 41.88
CA LYS A 41 -22.66 17.85 41.24
C LYS A 41 -22.21 18.55 39.97
N ALA A 42 -22.73 18.12 38.83
CA ALA A 42 -22.44 18.68 37.52
C ALA A 42 -23.73 18.92 36.72
N HIS A 43 -23.72 19.94 35.86
CA HIS A 43 -24.82 20.15 34.92
C HIS A 43 -24.74 19.16 33.76
N VAL A 44 -25.87 18.54 33.49
CA VAL A 44 -26.12 17.73 32.29
C VAL A 44 -27.04 18.56 31.41
N ALA A 45 -26.58 18.88 30.20
CA ALA A 45 -27.30 19.69 29.24
C ALA A 45 -27.93 18.80 28.17
N LEU A 46 -29.25 18.79 28.10
CA LEU A 46 -30.02 18.22 27.00
C LEU A 46 -29.80 19.08 25.75
N VAL A 47 -29.17 18.50 24.72
CA VAL A 47 -28.98 19.16 23.43
C VAL A 47 -29.40 18.17 22.35
N ASN A 48 -30.59 18.35 21.79
CA ASN A 48 -31.17 17.47 20.78
C ASN A 48 -32.12 18.22 19.83
N SER A 49 -32.80 17.50 18.94
CA SER A 49 -33.72 18.12 17.98
C SER A 49 -34.88 18.89 18.64
N GLU A 50 -35.34 18.48 19.82
CA GLU A 50 -36.41 19.13 20.60
C GLU A 50 -35.87 20.33 21.39
N HIS A 51 -34.66 20.22 21.93
CA HIS A 51 -33.95 21.20 22.75
C HIS A 51 -32.58 21.54 22.12
N PRO A 52 -32.53 22.34 21.05
CA PRO A 52 -31.33 22.58 20.23
C PRO A 52 -30.36 23.61 20.81
N THR A 53 -30.55 23.98 22.08
CA THR A 53 -29.86 25.13 22.69
C THR A 53 -28.66 24.61 23.43
N PHE A 54 -27.47 25.02 22.99
CA PHE A 54 -26.23 24.68 23.67
C PHE A 54 -26.08 25.46 24.99
N PRO A 55 -25.43 24.89 26.02
CA PRO A 55 -25.27 25.54 27.31
C PRO A 55 -24.13 26.57 27.33
N GLY A 56 -24.21 27.51 28.29
CA GLY A 56 -23.09 28.38 28.65
C GLY A 56 -22.59 29.26 27.49
N SER A 57 -21.26 29.33 27.34
CA SER A 57 -20.61 30.14 26.31
C SER A 57 -20.98 29.71 24.88
N GLN A 58 -21.39 28.45 24.72
CA GLN A 58 -21.65 27.83 23.43
C GLN A 58 -23.00 28.22 22.79
N ALA A 59 -23.89 28.89 23.53
CA ALA A 59 -25.26 29.21 23.08
C ALA A 59 -25.34 30.37 22.07
N ALA A 60 -24.37 31.29 22.11
CA ALA A 60 -24.47 32.61 21.49
C ALA A 60 -23.29 32.94 20.56
N ILE A 61 -22.90 31.98 19.74
CA ILE A 61 -21.78 32.11 18.80
C ILE A 61 -22.29 32.69 17.48
N ARG A 62 -21.71 33.79 16.99
CA ARG A 62 -22.06 34.41 15.71
C ARG A 62 -20.93 34.31 14.68
N THR A 63 -19.70 34.39 15.15
CA THR A 63 -18.49 34.33 14.33
C THR A 63 -17.58 33.21 14.83
N GLY A 64 -17.20 32.29 13.95
CA GLY A 64 -16.30 31.20 14.31
C GLY A 64 -15.20 30.95 13.28
N VAL A 65 -14.07 30.44 13.77
CA VAL A 65 -12.93 30.02 12.95
C VAL A 65 -12.72 28.52 13.13
N CYS A 66 -12.66 27.81 12.02
CA CYS A 66 -12.44 26.38 11.93
C CYS A 66 -11.01 26.09 11.49
N PHE A 67 -10.28 25.27 12.25
CA PHE A 67 -8.96 24.76 11.89
C PHE A 67 -9.02 23.26 11.65
N SER A 68 -8.88 22.85 10.39
CA SER A 68 -8.97 21.44 10.01
C SER A 68 -7.83 20.59 10.58
N GLY A 69 -8.00 19.26 10.53
CA GLY A 69 -6.91 18.32 10.78
C GLY A 69 -5.85 18.29 9.67
N GLY A 70 -4.80 17.49 9.89
CA GLY A 70 -3.62 17.44 9.02
C GLY A 70 -2.27 17.39 9.74
N GLY A 71 -2.27 17.16 11.07
CA GLY A 71 -1.08 17.08 11.91
C GLY A 71 -0.19 18.32 11.83
N SER A 72 1.12 18.14 11.68
CA SER A 72 2.08 19.25 11.66
C SER A 72 1.82 20.26 10.55
N ARG A 73 1.28 19.85 9.39
CA ARG A 73 0.84 20.77 8.32
C ARG A 73 -0.20 21.75 8.84
N ALA A 74 -1.27 21.21 9.42
CA ALA A 74 -2.38 22.02 9.91
C ALA A 74 -1.94 22.93 11.06
N LEU A 75 -1.07 22.45 11.95
CA LEU A 75 -0.49 23.28 13.01
C LEU A 75 0.31 24.46 12.43
N SER A 76 1.25 24.19 11.51
CA SER A 76 2.09 25.23 10.92
C SER A 76 1.29 26.23 10.09
N PHE A 77 0.24 25.78 9.39
CA PHE A 77 -0.63 26.67 8.63
C PHE A 77 -1.51 27.51 9.57
N ALA A 78 -2.16 26.89 10.56
CA ALA A 78 -2.98 27.58 11.56
C ALA A 78 -2.19 28.63 12.36
N LEU A 79 -0.91 28.37 12.67
CA LEU A 79 0.00 29.35 13.27
C LEU A 79 0.03 30.66 12.47
N GLY A 80 0.19 30.57 11.15
CA GLY A 80 0.19 31.73 10.25
C GLY A 80 -1.12 32.49 10.25
N ILE A 81 -2.24 31.77 10.20
CA ILE A 81 -3.58 32.34 10.25
C ILE A 81 -3.81 33.08 11.57
N LEU A 82 -3.49 32.44 12.71
CA LEU A 82 -3.64 33.03 14.04
C LEU A 82 -2.78 34.29 14.19
N ARG A 83 -1.55 34.27 13.67
CA ARG A 83 -0.67 35.43 13.63
C ARG A 83 -1.31 36.58 12.86
N ALA A 84 -1.81 36.33 11.65
CA ALA A 84 -2.52 37.36 10.88
C ALA A 84 -3.76 37.91 11.59
N LEU A 85 -4.56 37.05 12.23
CA LEU A 85 -5.77 37.48 12.96
C LEU A 85 -5.42 38.35 14.18
N GLU A 86 -4.31 38.08 14.86
CA GLU A 86 -3.80 38.90 15.96
C GLU A 86 -3.28 40.25 15.46
N SER A 87 -2.46 40.24 14.40
CA SER A 87 -1.90 41.47 13.82
C SER A 87 -2.98 42.38 13.22
N LEU A 88 -4.06 41.80 12.72
CA LEU A 88 -5.27 42.51 12.27
C LEU A 88 -6.24 42.88 13.41
N GLN A 89 -5.96 42.47 14.65
CA GLN A 89 -6.81 42.68 15.82
C GLN A 89 -8.24 42.11 15.66
N LEU A 90 -8.36 40.99 14.94
CA LEU A 90 -9.65 40.33 14.66
C LEU A 90 -10.05 39.29 15.72
N ILE A 91 -9.10 38.78 16.50
CA ILE A 91 -9.36 37.78 17.56
C ILE A 91 -10.46 38.22 18.54
N PRO A 92 -10.53 39.48 19.02
CA PRO A 92 -11.62 39.93 19.90
C PRO A 92 -13.04 39.85 19.28
N HIS A 93 -13.12 39.66 17.96
CA HIS A 93 -14.38 39.53 17.20
C HIS A 93 -14.72 38.07 16.84
N VAL A 94 -13.87 37.11 17.24
CA VAL A 94 -14.10 35.68 17.07
C VAL A 94 -14.73 35.15 18.35
N ASP A 95 -15.96 34.65 18.25
CA ASP A 95 -16.68 34.09 19.40
C ASP A 95 -16.18 32.67 19.73
N ALA A 96 -15.84 31.90 18.70
CA ALA A 96 -15.43 30.51 18.84
C ALA A 96 -14.33 30.06 17.89
N ILE A 97 -13.48 29.16 18.40
CA ILE A 97 -12.62 28.32 17.57
C ILE A 97 -13.14 26.89 17.61
N SER A 98 -13.29 26.26 16.44
CA SER A 98 -13.47 24.81 16.34
C SER A 98 -12.28 24.19 15.62
N SER A 99 -11.76 23.08 16.14
CA SER A 99 -10.52 22.52 15.64
C SER A 99 -10.51 21.00 15.67
N VAL A 100 -9.71 20.40 14.79
CA VAL A 100 -9.48 18.95 14.72
C VAL A 100 -7.99 18.67 14.58
N SER A 101 -7.47 17.66 15.27
CA SER A 101 -6.13 17.10 15.06
C SER A 101 -5.02 18.15 15.07
N GLY A 102 -4.24 18.30 14.01
CA GLY A 102 -3.21 19.34 13.90
C GLY A 102 -3.70 20.78 14.15
N GLY A 103 -4.94 21.09 13.74
CA GLY A 103 -5.60 22.35 14.09
C GLY A 103 -5.89 22.46 15.59
N THR A 104 -6.24 21.35 16.25
CA THR A 104 -6.39 21.25 17.71
C THR A 104 -5.07 21.44 18.43
N TRP A 105 -3.95 20.93 17.91
CA TRP A 105 -2.62 21.12 18.50
C TRP A 105 -2.25 22.60 18.57
N ALA A 106 -2.42 23.34 17.46
CA ALA A 106 -2.19 24.78 17.42
C ALA A 106 -3.16 25.53 18.33
N SER A 107 -4.46 25.26 18.18
CA SER A 107 -5.51 26.00 18.88
C SER A 107 -5.47 25.77 20.39
N SER A 108 -5.16 24.56 20.87
CA SER A 108 -5.07 24.29 22.30
C SER A 108 -3.91 25.06 22.94
N ILE A 109 -2.75 25.12 22.27
CA ILE A 109 -1.62 25.92 22.76
C ILE A 109 -2.02 27.39 22.79
N TYR A 110 -2.61 27.88 21.70
CA TYR A 110 -3.05 29.28 21.59
C TYR A 110 -4.09 29.69 22.65
N MET A 111 -5.05 28.80 22.94
CA MET A 111 -6.13 29.02 23.89
C MET A 111 -5.65 28.97 25.35
N PHE A 112 -4.66 28.13 25.68
CA PHE A 112 -4.31 27.84 27.08
C PHE A 112 -2.91 28.27 27.51
N ALA A 113 -2.02 28.65 26.60
CA ALA A 113 -0.71 29.15 26.99
C ALA A 113 -0.86 30.42 27.86
N GLN A 114 -0.35 30.32 29.08
CA GLN A 114 -0.29 31.42 30.05
C GLN A 114 1.15 31.91 30.15
N ASN A 115 1.34 33.19 30.52
CA ASN A 115 2.66 33.78 30.80
C ASN A 115 3.64 33.75 29.61
N VAL A 116 3.13 33.74 28.38
CA VAL A 116 3.89 33.84 27.13
C VAL A 116 3.22 34.91 26.28
N SER A 117 4.01 35.85 25.74
CA SER A 117 3.43 36.88 24.88
C SER A 117 2.94 36.29 23.55
N VAL A 118 1.93 36.90 22.93
CA VAL A 118 1.43 36.48 21.59
C VAL A 118 2.57 36.40 20.58
N LYS A 119 3.49 37.37 20.63
CA LYS A 119 4.65 37.47 19.75
C LYS A 119 5.66 36.34 19.95
N GLU A 120 5.94 35.96 21.20
CA GLU A 120 6.79 34.82 21.51
C GLU A 120 6.13 33.49 21.09
N LEU A 121 4.80 33.42 21.21
CA LEU A 121 4.02 32.24 20.88
C LEU A 121 3.91 32.00 19.37
N LEU A 122 3.55 33.05 18.62
CA LEU A 122 3.22 32.99 17.19
C LEU A 122 4.35 33.47 16.28
N GLY A 123 5.35 34.15 16.82
CA GLY A 123 6.44 34.77 16.07
C GLY A 123 6.12 36.19 15.63
N GLU A 124 7.13 36.86 15.09
CA GLU A 124 7.00 38.13 14.40
C GLU A 124 6.17 37.99 13.12
N ASP A 125 5.55 39.10 12.69
CA ASP A 125 4.94 39.22 11.38
C ASP A 125 5.96 38.89 10.28
N THR A 126 5.48 38.22 9.24
CA THR A 126 6.33 37.80 8.12
C THR A 126 6.01 38.59 6.86
N THR A 127 7.06 38.96 6.13
CA THR A 127 6.93 39.45 4.74
C THR A 127 7.66 38.47 3.82
N PRO A 128 7.10 38.10 2.65
CA PRO A 128 7.74 37.13 1.77
C PRO A 128 9.19 37.49 1.42
N ASN A 129 9.46 38.77 1.17
CA ASN A 129 10.78 39.29 0.79
C ASN A 129 11.87 39.08 1.85
N ASP A 130 11.50 38.88 3.12
CA ASP A 130 12.48 38.67 4.18
C ASP A 130 12.72 37.19 4.49
N LEU A 131 12.01 36.26 3.83
CA LEU A 131 12.07 34.82 4.09
C LEU A 131 13.29 34.16 3.44
N THR A 132 14.49 34.64 3.76
CA THR A 132 15.75 34.01 3.30
C THR A 132 15.87 32.59 3.86
N MET A 133 16.62 31.72 3.18
CA MET A 133 16.84 30.36 3.70
C MET A 133 17.47 30.35 5.11
N GLN A 134 18.29 31.34 5.44
CA GLN A 134 18.82 31.52 6.79
C GLN A 134 17.73 31.86 7.80
N ARG A 135 16.79 32.77 7.46
CA ARG A 135 15.66 33.10 8.33
C ARG A 135 14.76 31.90 8.52
N LEU A 136 14.48 31.14 7.47
CA LEU A 136 13.66 29.92 7.54
C LEU A 136 14.31 28.82 8.39
N GLN A 137 15.64 28.72 8.40
CA GLN A 137 16.39 27.76 9.23
C GLN A 137 16.39 28.07 10.72
N SER A 138 16.02 29.29 11.10
CA SER A 138 15.92 29.70 12.49
C SER A 138 14.89 28.87 13.24
N GLN A 139 15.07 28.75 14.56
CA GLN A 139 14.10 28.04 15.40
C GLN A 139 12.70 28.65 15.19
N PRO A 140 11.66 27.84 14.92
CA PRO A 140 10.31 28.35 14.80
C PRO A 140 9.85 29.03 16.10
N PRO A 141 8.83 29.90 16.04
CA PRO A 141 8.20 30.42 17.25
C PRO A 141 7.67 29.26 18.11
N ARG A 142 7.47 29.49 19.41
CA ARG A 142 7.24 28.40 20.38
C ARG A 142 6.11 27.45 19.97
N LEU A 143 5.01 27.97 19.43
CA LEU A 143 3.89 27.15 18.95
C LEU A 143 4.33 26.29 17.76
N GLY A 144 5.05 26.86 16.79
CA GLY A 144 5.55 26.14 15.61
C GLY A 144 6.61 25.09 15.95
N ASP A 145 7.43 25.31 16.97
CA ASP A 145 8.54 24.42 17.34
C ASP A 145 8.07 23.00 17.70
N VAL A 146 6.85 22.85 18.23
CA VAL A 146 6.29 21.53 18.55
C VAL A 146 6.13 20.65 17.31
N ALA A 147 5.91 21.25 16.13
CA ALA A 147 5.82 20.53 14.86
C ALA A 147 7.16 19.92 14.43
N THR A 148 8.28 20.30 15.07
CA THR A 148 9.61 19.71 14.81
C THR A 148 9.91 18.47 15.68
N THR A 149 9.01 18.13 16.62
CA THR A 149 9.21 17.05 17.59
C THR A 149 8.98 15.66 16.98
N ASN A 150 9.94 14.75 17.10
CA ASN A 150 9.81 13.37 16.61
C ASN A 150 9.04 12.46 17.58
N ILE A 151 7.74 12.31 17.35
CA ILE A 151 6.85 11.52 18.21
C ILE A 151 7.16 10.02 18.28
N LEU A 152 7.80 9.41 17.26
CA LEU A 152 8.20 7.99 17.32
C LEU A 152 9.20 7.70 18.44
N SER A 153 10.13 8.64 18.66
CA SER A 153 11.13 8.51 19.72
C SER A 153 10.49 8.52 21.12
N LEU A 154 9.44 9.31 21.30
CA LEU A 154 8.67 9.40 22.53
C LEU A 154 7.84 8.13 22.75
N LEU A 155 7.17 7.65 21.70
CA LEU A 155 6.36 6.43 21.72
C LEU A 155 7.21 5.21 22.09
N TRP A 156 8.37 5.03 21.44
CA TRP A 156 9.31 3.94 21.77
C TRP A 156 9.82 4.03 23.21
N ARG A 157 10.21 5.23 23.67
CA ARG A 157 10.70 5.43 25.04
C ARG A 157 9.65 5.07 26.10
N LYS A 158 8.38 5.43 25.88
CA LYS A 158 7.28 5.12 26.81
C LYS A 158 6.89 3.64 26.77
N TYR A 159 6.84 3.05 25.57
CA TYR A 159 6.55 1.64 25.37
C TYR A 159 7.58 0.73 26.05
N VAL A 160 8.87 0.90 25.77
CA VAL A 160 9.97 0.08 26.33
C VAL A 160 10.05 0.16 27.86
N LYS A 161 9.65 1.29 28.44
CA LYS A 161 9.66 1.48 29.90
C LYS A 161 8.35 1.06 30.58
N SER A 162 7.32 0.66 29.83
CA SER A 162 5.98 0.32 30.32
C SER A 162 5.39 1.36 31.29
N VAL A 163 5.63 2.65 31.02
CA VAL A 163 5.27 3.75 31.94
C VAL A 163 3.79 4.13 31.84
N SER A 164 3.15 3.83 30.71
CA SER A 164 1.77 4.24 30.40
C SER A 164 0.85 3.03 30.24
N ASN A 165 -0.44 3.19 30.56
CA ASN A 165 -1.49 2.27 30.16
C ASN A 165 -1.55 2.23 28.62
N PRO A 166 -1.68 1.06 27.95
CA PRO A 166 -1.85 0.98 26.50
C PRO A 166 -2.87 1.97 25.93
N HIS A 167 -4.08 2.08 26.51
CA HIS A 167 -5.13 2.99 26.05
C HIS A 167 -4.80 4.49 26.23
N ASP A 168 -3.81 4.80 27.07
CA ASP A 168 -3.34 6.16 27.35
C ASP A 168 -2.02 6.49 26.64
N LEU A 169 -1.33 5.50 26.07
CA LEU A 169 0.00 5.67 25.50
C LEU A 169 0.00 6.77 24.43
N TRP A 170 -1.03 6.78 23.57
CA TRP A 170 -1.18 7.80 22.54
C TRP A 170 -1.39 9.20 23.13
N ILE A 171 -2.29 9.32 24.11
CA ILE A 171 -2.55 10.57 24.85
C ILE A 171 -1.24 11.10 25.46
N ASP A 172 -0.50 10.24 26.15
CA ASP A 172 0.73 10.62 26.85
C ASP A 172 1.85 11.07 25.89
N VAL A 173 1.92 10.48 24.69
CA VAL A 173 2.88 10.89 23.65
C VAL A 173 2.57 12.29 23.15
N TYR A 174 1.31 12.57 22.83
CA TYR A 174 0.92 13.89 22.31
C TYR A 174 0.90 14.97 23.40
N ALA A 175 0.53 14.63 24.62
CA ALA A 175 0.70 15.53 25.76
C ALA A 175 2.18 15.91 25.95
N GLU A 176 3.09 14.94 25.85
CA GLU A 176 4.53 15.20 25.97
C GLU A 176 5.10 16.00 24.78
N ALA A 177 4.65 15.73 23.56
CA ALA A 177 5.15 16.41 22.37
C ALA A 177 4.60 17.84 22.20
N VAL A 178 3.29 18.03 22.42
CA VAL A 178 2.56 19.26 22.08
C VAL A 178 2.37 20.16 23.30
N LEU A 179 1.96 19.60 24.44
CA LEU A 179 1.52 20.40 25.60
C LEU A 179 2.61 20.65 26.64
N LYS A 180 3.52 19.70 26.84
CA LYS A 180 4.57 19.77 27.87
C LYS A 180 5.48 21.00 27.73
N PRO A 181 5.87 21.47 26.53
CA PRO A 181 6.67 22.69 26.38
C PRO A 181 6.01 23.96 26.95
N PHE A 182 4.70 23.91 27.22
CA PHE A 182 3.90 25.02 27.78
C PHE A 182 3.39 24.74 29.19
N GLY A 183 3.80 23.61 29.80
CA GLY A 183 3.30 23.20 31.12
C GLY A 183 1.84 22.72 31.12
N LEU A 184 1.29 22.38 29.95
CA LEU A 184 -0.14 22.05 29.77
C LEU A 184 -0.41 20.53 29.77
N ALA A 185 0.62 19.69 29.91
CA ALA A 185 0.52 18.23 29.78
C ALA A 185 0.02 17.49 31.03
N ASN A 186 -0.45 18.22 32.04
CA ASN A 186 -0.83 17.62 33.32
C ASN A 186 -2.18 16.90 33.23
N ARG A 187 -2.15 15.56 33.27
CA ARG A 187 -3.36 14.71 33.21
C ARG A 187 -4.21 14.73 34.48
N SER A 188 -3.71 15.33 35.55
CA SER A 188 -4.45 15.49 36.81
C SER A 188 -5.16 16.84 36.91
N GLN A 189 -5.22 17.61 35.82
CA GLN A 189 -5.92 18.90 35.77
C GLN A 189 -7.28 18.75 35.10
N PHE A 190 -8.33 19.22 35.79
CA PHE A 190 -9.64 19.43 35.20
C PHE A 190 -9.63 20.66 34.30
N MET A 191 -10.64 20.79 33.44
CA MET A 191 -10.87 22.01 32.67
C MET A 191 -12.11 22.74 33.16
N ALA A 192 -12.10 24.07 33.04
CA ALA A 192 -13.26 24.93 33.22
C ALA A 192 -13.27 26.02 32.13
N ALA A 193 -14.45 26.57 31.85
CA ALA A 193 -14.66 27.57 30.79
C ALA A 193 -13.84 28.85 31.00
N ASP A 194 -13.82 29.32 32.24
CA ASP A 194 -13.23 30.56 32.70
C ASP A 194 -13.17 30.55 34.24
N GLU A 195 -12.57 31.58 34.84
CA GLU A 195 -12.44 31.70 36.29
C GLU A 195 -13.81 31.74 37.00
N ALA A 196 -14.81 32.41 36.41
CA ALA A 196 -16.14 32.49 37.00
C ALA A 196 -16.82 31.11 37.04
N SER A 197 -16.60 30.28 36.02
CA SER A 197 -17.11 28.92 35.94
C SER A 197 -16.39 28.01 36.92
N LEU A 198 -15.06 28.17 37.07
CA LEU A 198 -14.29 27.48 38.09
C LEU A 198 -14.84 27.75 39.50
N GLN A 199 -15.06 29.02 39.86
CA GLN A 199 -15.61 29.37 41.18
C GLN A 199 -16.99 28.73 41.39
N ARG A 200 -17.89 28.78 40.40
CA ARG A 200 -19.19 28.09 40.48
C ARG A 200 -19.06 26.57 40.65
N ILE A 201 -18.08 25.94 39.98
CA ILE A 201 -17.82 24.50 40.14
C ILE A 201 -17.36 24.20 41.56
N LEU A 202 -16.42 24.97 42.12
CA LEU A 202 -15.86 24.78 43.46
C LEU A 202 -16.86 25.09 44.58
N GLU A 203 -17.72 26.08 44.40
CA GLU A 203 -18.81 26.39 45.34
C GLU A 203 -19.81 25.23 45.45
N ARG A 204 -20.13 24.59 44.32
CA ARG A 204 -21.05 23.44 44.28
C ARG A 204 -20.40 22.13 44.73
N ASN A 205 -19.08 22.03 44.58
CA ASN A 205 -18.28 20.83 44.86
C ASN A 205 -17.05 21.18 45.75
N PRO A 206 -17.26 21.48 47.04
CA PRO A 206 -16.16 21.86 47.94
C PRO A 206 -15.03 20.81 48.03
N GLU A 207 -15.34 19.54 47.75
CA GLU A 207 -14.38 18.45 47.64
C GLU A 207 -13.32 18.65 46.54
N LEU A 208 -13.62 19.43 45.50
CA LEU A 208 -12.71 19.71 44.39
C LEU A 208 -11.76 20.88 44.67
N GLN A 209 -11.85 21.55 45.84
CA GLN A 209 -10.95 22.67 46.19
C GLN A 209 -9.46 22.29 46.24
N ARG A 210 -9.15 21.00 46.40
CA ARG A 210 -7.77 20.49 46.41
C ARG A 210 -7.29 20.04 45.03
N GLU A 211 -8.17 20.02 44.05
CA GLU A 211 -7.87 19.62 42.68
C GLU A 211 -7.37 20.82 41.86
N GLN A 212 -6.67 20.54 40.76
CA GLN A 212 -6.17 21.58 39.88
C GLN A 212 -7.10 21.76 38.67
N PHE A 213 -7.29 23.01 38.26
CA PHE A 213 -8.08 23.36 37.09
C PHE A 213 -7.26 24.20 36.11
N LEU A 214 -7.54 23.98 34.83
CA LEU A 214 -7.01 24.73 33.72
C LEU A 214 -8.15 25.52 33.07
N VAL A 215 -7.94 26.83 32.92
CA VAL A 215 -8.88 27.74 32.22
C VAL A 215 -8.18 28.37 31.01
N PRO A 216 -8.91 28.61 29.90
CA PRO A 216 -8.39 29.36 28.76
C PRO A 216 -7.90 30.76 29.14
N ASN A 217 -7.00 31.30 28.32
CA ASN A 217 -6.55 32.68 28.44
C ASN A 217 -7.72 33.64 28.12
N PRO A 218 -8.05 34.60 29.00
CA PRO A 218 -9.23 35.46 28.85
C PRO A 218 -9.17 36.42 27.65
N LEU A 219 -8.00 36.59 27.02
CA LEU A 219 -7.81 37.37 25.79
C LEU A 219 -8.03 36.54 24.51
N ARG A 220 -8.59 35.34 24.64
CA ARG A 220 -8.86 34.41 23.54
C ARG A 220 -10.36 34.22 23.36
N PRO A 221 -10.81 33.65 22.22
CA PRO A 221 -12.22 33.39 21.98
C PRO A 221 -12.86 32.64 23.14
N LYS A 222 -14.11 32.99 23.48
CA LYS A 222 -14.76 32.47 24.69
C LYS A 222 -15.10 30.99 24.60
N THR A 223 -15.29 30.48 23.39
CA THR A 223 -15.65 29.09 23.15
C THR A 223 -14.56 28.39 22.34
N TYR A 224 -14.17 27.19 22.79
CA TYR A 224 -13.20 26.37 22.08
C TYR A 224 -13.67 24.92 21.98
N ILE A 225 -13.94 24.46 20.76
CA ILE A 225 -14.48 23.13 20.49
C ILE A 225 -13.42 22.27 19.80
N MET A 226 -12.99 21.21 20.47
CA MET A 226 -12.07 20.21 19.95
C MET A 226 -12.88 19.00 19.46
N GLY A 227 -12.73 18.67 18.18
CA GLY A 227 -13.45 17.55 17.55
C GLY A 227 -12.81 16.20 17.87
N GLY A 228 -13.63 15.23 18.21
CA GLY A 228 -13.30 13.81 18.33
C GLY A 228 -14.43 12.94 17.79
N THR A 229 -14.28 11.63 17.90
CA THR A 229 -15.28 10.66 17.46
C THR A 229 -15.52 9.60 18.53
N ILE A 230 -16.78 9.27 18.78
CA ILE A 230 -17.21 8.08 19.52
C ILE A 230 -17.34 6.95 18.47
N LEU A 231 -16.48 5.93 18.58
CA LEU A 231 -16.43 4.84 17.60
C LEU A 231 -17.42 3.74 17.96
N ALA A 232 -17.14 2.95 18.99
CA ALA A 232 -17.99 1.84 19.42
C ALA A 232 -17.79 1.53 20.91
N PRO A 233 -18.76 0.88 21.57
CA PRO A 233 -18.53 0.23 22.85
C PRO A 233 -17.34 -0.73 22.78
N VAL A 234 -16.54 -0.80 23.84
CA VAL A 234 -15.42 -1.76 23.90
C VAL A 234 -15.95 -3.19 23.72
N GLY A 235 -15.43 -3.88 22.70
CA GLY A 235 -15.87 -5.24 22.32
C GLY A 235 -16.84 -5.30 21.14
N LEU A 236 -17.31 -4.15 20.64
CA LEU A 236 -18.10 -4.03 19.40
C LEU A 236 -17.30 -3.29 18.32
N GLU A 237 -17.82 -3.25 17.10
CA GLU A 237 -17.16 -2.63 15.95
C GLU A 237 -18.01 -1.50 15.37
N ALA A 238 -17.33 -0.39 15.07
CA ALA A 238 -17.92 0.74 14.39
C ALA A 238 -17.96 0.49 12.89
N THR A 239 -18.98 1.01 12.21
CA THR A 239 -19.10 1.07 10.75
C THR A 239 -19.22 2.52 10.31
N GLU A 240 -19.20 2.79 9.01
CA GLU A 240 -19.38 4.12 8.43
C GLU A 240 -20.68 4.80 8.89
N ARG A 241 -21.68 4.00 9.29
CA ARG A 241 -23.00 4.47 9.75
C ARG A 241 -23.06 4.72 11.25
N SER A 242 -22.16 4.13 12.03
CA SER A 242 -22.27 4.07 13.50
C SER A 242 -21.35 5.05 14.24
N ALA A 243 -20.39 5.69 13.56
CA ALA A 243 -19.57 6.72 14.18
C ALA A 243 -20.42 7.94 14.58
N VAL A 244 -20.05 8.55 15.71
CA VAL A 244 -20.77 9.69 16.30
C VAL A 244 -19.77 10.79 16.68
N SER A 245 -20.13 12.04 16.44
CA SER A 245 -19.26 13.18 16.77
C SER A 245 -19.12 13.32 18.29
N LEU A 246 -17.88 13.44 18.77
CA LEU A 246 -17.57 13.87 20.13
C LEU A 246 -17.10 15.33 20.09
N GLN A 247 -17.72 16.19 20.88
CA GLN A 247 -17.28 17.58 21.05
C GLN A 247 -16.72 17.76 22.44
N MET A 248 -15.46 18.18 22.51
CA MET A 248 -14.71 18.37 23.75
C MET A 248 -14.41 19.86 23.89
N SER A 249 -14.83 20.46 24.99
CA SER A 249 -14.61 21.88 25.28
C SER A 249 -14.25 22.07 26.75
N PRO A 250 -13.62 23.17 27.17
CA PRO A 250 -13.29 23.39 28.58
C PRO A 250 -14.53 23.50 29.47
N ASP A 251 -15.68 23.84 28.89
CA ASP A 251 -16.97 23.96 29.59
C ASP A 251 -17.79 22.67 29.56
N TYR A 252 -18.13 22.16 28.37
CA TYR A 252 -18.97 20.97 28.19
C TYR A 252 -18.35 19.98 27.21
N THR A 253 -18.44 18.69 27.54
CA THR A 253 -18.00 17.59 26.67
C THR A 253 -19.11 16.57 26.48
N GLY A 254 -19.28 16.09 25.26
CA GLY A 254 -20.30 15.10 24.91
C GLY A 254 -20.62 15.08 23.42
N SER A 255 -21.67 14.35 23.06
CA SER A 255 -22.19 14.29 21.70
C SER A 255 -23.56 14.98 21.70
N PRO A 256 -23.67 16.21 21.16
CA PRO A 256 -24.97 16.85 21.01
C PRO A 256 -25.78 16.12 19.93
N PHE A 257 -27.10 16.07 20.10
CA PHE A 257 -28.08 15.39 19.25
C PHE A 257 -27.93 13.86 19.24
N TYR A 258 -29.02 13.17 18.92
CA TYR A 258 -28.99 11.73 18.66
C TYR A 258 -28.79 11.55 17.15
N PRO A 259 -27.85 10.73 16.69
CA PRO A 259 -27.65 10.49 15.26
C PRO A 259 -28.94 10.01 14.59
N GLN A 260 -29.44 10.76 13.61
CA GLN A 260 -30.73 10.50 12.93
C GLN A 260 -31.95 10.44 13.88
N GLU A 261 -31.83 10.98 15.08
CA GLU A 261 -32.85 10.89 16.13
C GLU A 261 -33.19 9.44 16.52
N ASP A 262 -32.24 8.51 16.43
CA ASP A 262 -32.44 7.09 16.72
C ASP A 262 -31.28 6.47 17.54
N VAL A 263 -31.42 5.19 17.88
CA VAL A 263 -30.32 4.37 18.40
C VAL A 263 -29.30 4.10 17.30
N VAL A 264 -28.04 3.94 17.71
CA VAL A 264 -26.90 3.62 16.85
C VAL A 264 -26.68 2.12 16.86
N GLN A 265 -26.52 1.53 15.67
CA GLN A 265 -26.27 0.11 15.50
C GLN A 265 -24.77 -0.18 15.32
N TYR A 266 -24.23 -1.08 16.12
CA TYR A 266 -22.84 -1.54 16.04
C TYR A 266 -22.74 -3.01 15.59
N GLU A 267 -21.59 -3.42 15.06
CA GLU A 267 -21.33 -4.81 14.70
C GLU A 267 -20.66 -5.59 15.86
N GLY A 268 -20.93 -6.89 15.97
CA GLY A 268 -20.36 -7.76 17.02
C GLY A 268 -21.36 -8.74 17.65
N ALA A 269 -20.93 -9.47 18.68
CA ALA A 269 -21.78 -10.42 19.42
C ALA A 269 -22.42 -9.74 20.65
N GLY A 270 -23.73 -9.90 20.83
CA GLY A 270 -24.48 -9.30 21.95
C GLY A 270 -25.55 -8.32 21.49
N ASP A 271 -25.95 -7.41 22.39
CA ASP A 271 -26.78 -6.25 22.05
C ASP A 271 -26.02 -5.36 21.06
N ARG A 272 -26.74 -4.82 20.08
CA ARG A 272 -26.17 -4.03 18.97
C ARG A 272 -26.74 -2.62 18.89
N ASP A 273 -27.83 -2.35 19.60
CA ASP A 273 -28.56 -1.09 19.51
C ASP A 273 -28.28 -0.24 20.76
N PHE A 274 -27.50 0.82 20.59
CA PHE A 274 -27.07 1.68 21.68
C PHE A 274 -27.53 3.12 21.46
N LEU A 275 -28.07 3.72 22.52
CA LEU A 275 -28.35 5.15 22.51
C LEU A 275 -27.03 5.90 22.73
N VAL A 276 -26.67 6.77 21.79
CA VAL A 276 -25.48 7.62 21.86
C VAL A 276 -25.89 9.05 21.53
N GLY A 277 -25.35 10.01 22.27
CA GLY A 277 -25.61 11.43 22.08
C GLY A 277 -26.73 11.98 22.96
N GLY A 278 -27.43 12.98 22.42
CA GLY A 278 -28.55 13.66 23.07
C GLY A 278 -28.17 14.81 23.99
N GLY A 279 -26.88 15.06 24.22
CA GLY A 279 -26.47 16.12 25.13
C GLY A 279 -25.01 16.07 25.57
N MET A 280 -24.71 16.92 26.54
CA MET A 280 -23.36 17.17 27.03
C MET A 280 -23.35 17.27 28.55
N VAL A 281 -22.20 17.06 29.17
CA VAL A 281 -21.99 17.25 30.62
C VAL A 281 -20.87 18.25 30.84
N GLU A 282 -20.88 18.99 31.96
CA GLU A 282 -19.74 19.83 32.33
C GLU A 282 -18.45 19.00 32.31
N SER A 283 -17.42 19.50 31.63
CA SER A 283 -16.24 18.71 31.24
C SER A 283 -15.48 18.10 32.42
N PHE A 284 -15.54 18.72 33.61
CA PHE A 284 -14.91 18.17 34.81
C PHE A 284 -15.56 16.86 35.31
N ALA A 285 -16.77 16.55 34.83
CA ALA A 285 -17.50 15.32 35.15
C ALA A 285 -17.51 14.30 33.99
N PHE A 286 -17.01 14.66 32.80
CA PHE A 286 -16.92 13.74 31.67
C PHE A 286 -15.94 12.59 31.96
N GLY A 287 -16.26 11.39 31.45
CA GLY A 287 -15.52 10.16 31.79
C GLY A 287 -15.88 9.57 33.16
N GLY A 288 -16.87 10.13 33.86
CA GLY A 288 -17.41 9.64 35.12
C GLY A 288 -18.62 8.73 34.95
N SER A 289 -19.20 8.31 36.09
CA SER A 289 -20.41 7.49 36.09
C SER A 289 -21.63 8.29 35.61
N THR A 290 -22.67 7.57 35.22
CA THR A 290 -23.98 8.18 34.92
C THR A 290 -24.57 8.81 36.20
N PRO A 291 -25.45 9.82 36.11
CA PRO A 291 -26.16 10.36 37.26
C PRO A 291 -26.82 9.29 38.13
N LEU A 292 -26.78 9.50 39.46
CA LEU A 292 -27.31 8.56 40.47
C LEU A 292 -28.83 8.36 40.38
N THR A 293 -29.54 9.22 39.64
CA THR A 293 -30.98 9.16 39.44
C THR A 293 -31.35 9.29 37.97
N GLU A 294 -32.47 8.68 37.56
CA GLU A 294 -33.01 8.80 36.21
C GLU A 294 -33.28 10.26 35.81
N ALA A 295 -33.86 11.05 36.73
CA ALA A 295 -34.06 12.48 36.54
C ALA A 295 -32.74 13.25 36.29
N GLY A 296 -31.63 12.82 36.88
CA GLY A 296 -30.32 13.41 36.64
C GLY A 296 -29.78 13.16 35.23
N GLN A 297 -30.16 12.06 34.57
CA GLN A 297 -29.71 11.71 33.22
C GLN A 297 -30.54 12.40 32.11
N MET A 298 -31.71 12.97 32.45
CA MET A 298 -32.64 13.61 31.50
C MET A 298 -32.25 15.02 31.02
N GLY A 299 -31.09 15.55 31.45
CA GLY A 299 -30.46 16.73 30.85
C GLY A 299 -31.07 18.11 31.18
N GLU A 300 -31.90 18.23 32.22
CA GLU A 300 -32.53 19.51 32.62
C GLU A 300 -32.05 20.05 33.98
N HIS A 301 -31.15 19.35 34.66
CA HIS A 301 -30.86 19.60 36.08
C HIS A 301 -29.37 19.51 36.44
N LEU A 302 -29.03 20.12 37.57
CA LEU A 302 -27.82 19.83 38.32
C LEU A 302 -27.92 18.39 38.83
N ALA A 303 -27.09 17.49 38.30
CA ALA A 303 -27.13 16.08 38.60
C ALA A 303 -26.01 15.69 39.57
N GLN A 304 -26.32 14.79 40.51
CA GLN A 304 -25.31 14.17 41.36
C GLN A 304 -24.83 12.87 40.72
N MET A 305 -23.51 12.68 40.64
CA MET A 305 -22.84 11.52 40.06
C MET A 305 -21.56 11.21 40.83
N GLU A 306 -21.01 10.01 40.66
CA GLU A 306 -19.68 9.74 41.24
C GLU A 306 -18.63 10.54 40.48
N ALA A 307 -17.63 11.06 41.19
CA ALA A 307 -16.55 11.78 40.53
C ALA A 307 -15.79 10.83 39.59
N PRO A 308 -15.34 11.32 38.42
CA PRO A 308 -14.56 10.50 37.52
C PRO A 308 -13.27 10.02 38.21
N PRO A 309 -12.80 8.79 37.93
CA PRO A 309 -11.61 8.23 38.57
C PRO A 309 -10.35 9.06 38.27
N SER A 310 -10.31 9.70 37.10
CA SER A 310 -9.30 10.67 36.69
C SER A 310 -9.95 11.87 35.99
N PRO A 311 -9.35 13.07 36.07
CA PRO A 311 -9.84 14.23 35.33
C PRO A 311 -9.89 13.99 33.82
N PHE A 312 -10.91 14.54 33.15
CA PHE A 312 -10.85 14.74 31.70
C PHE A 312 -10.02 15.99 31.41
N SER A 313 -8.75 15.77 31.09
CA SER A 313 -7.74 16.81 30.94
C SER A 313 -7.61 17.32 29.50
N LEU A 314 -6.93 18.45 29.31
CA LEU A 314 -6.59 18.95 27.97
C LEU A 314 -5.75 17.93 27.18
N ALA A 315 -4.91 17.16 27.86
CA ALA A 315 -4.15 16.07 27.26
C ALA A 315 -5.06 14.97 26.69
N ASP A 316 -6.12 14.58 27.41
CA ASP A 316 -7.09 13.62 26.91
C ASP A 316 -7.79 14.15 25.65
N ALA A 317 -8.25 15.42 25.67
CA ALA A 317 -8.93 16.04 24.53
C ALA A 317 -8.04 16.10 23.27
N ILE A 318 -6.77 16.49 23.42
CA ILE A 318 -5.81 16.50 22.30
C ILE A 318 -5.51 15.10 21.83
N GLY A 319 -5.24 14.16 22.75
CA GLY A 319 -4.90 12.79 22.38
C GLY A 319 -6.03 12.11 21.60
N ILE A 320 -7.28 12.29 22.03
CA ILE A 320 -8.48 11.84 21.30
C ILE A 320 -8.55 12.51 19.93
N SER A 321 -8.46 13.84 19.89
CA SER A 321 -8.50 14.62 18.64
C SER A 321 -7.30 14.33 17.72
N SER A 322 -6.31 13.52 18.13
CA SER A 322 -5.12 13.15 17.33
C SER A 322 -5.11 11.68 16.91
N ALA A 323 -6.08 10.88 17.31
CA ALA A 323 -6.08 9.42 17.15
C ALA A 323 -6.50 8.96 15.74
N ALA A 324 -5.91 9.55 14.69
CA ALA A 324 -6.30 9.30 13.29
C ALA A 324 -6.00 7.87 12.80
N PHE A 325 -5.22 7.08 13.55
CA PHE A 325 -5.00 5.66 13.26
C PHE A 325 -6.26 4.80 13.52
N ALA A 326 -7.31 5.37 14.12
CA ALA A 326 -8.60 4.73 14.31
C ALA A 326 -9.31 4.39 12.98
N SER A 327 -9.28 5.27 11.97
CA SER A 327 -9.79 4.99 10.61
C SER A 327 -9.22 3.72 9.97
N VAL A 328 -7.93 3.47 10.16
CA VAL A 328 -7.21 2.31 9.61
C VAL A 328 -7.73 0.99 10.19
N LEU A 329 -8.30 1.01 11.39
CA LEU A 329 -8.86 -0.16 12.05
C LEU A 329 -10.25 -0.55 11.54
N VAL A 330 -11.01 0.40 11.00
CA VAL A 330 -12.40 0.18 10.55
C VAL A 330 -12.51 0.07 9.02
N SER A 331 -11.65 0.74 8.26
CA SER A 331 -11.61 0.67 6.78
C SER A 331 -10.96 -0.62 6.22
N ALA A 332 -10.39 -1.47 7.08
CA ALA A 332 -9.61 -2.65 6.69
C ALA A 332 -10.45 -3.92 6.35
N SER A 333 -11.60 -3.79 5.68
CA SER A 333 -12.44 -4.93 5.28
C SER A 333 -12.02 -5.60 3.95
N GLY A 334 -10.95 -5.14 3.30
CA GLY A 334 -10.31 -5.79 2.15
C GLY A 334 -8.79 -5.82 2.29
N TRP A 335 -8.16 -6.96 1.97
CA TRP A 335 -6.71 -7.30 1.92
C TRP A 335 -5.80 -7.02 3.16
N LEU A 336 -6.17 -6.11 4.06
CA LEU A 336 -5.48 -5.83 5.33
C LEU A 336 -5.73 -6.88 6.42
N SER A 337 -6.45 -7.98 6.14
CA SER A 337 -6.66 -9.07 7.11
C SER A 337 -5.38 -9.86 7.44
N ALA A 338 -4.28 -9.67 6.70
CA ALA A 338 -2.96 -10.14 7.16
C ALA A 338 -2.39 -9.29 8.32
N VAL A 339 -2.88 -8.06 8.49
CA VAL A 339 -2.54 -7.08 9.53
C VAL A 339 -3.49 -7.20 10.73
N GLN A 340 -4.36 -8.21 10.79
CA GLN A 340 -5.28 -8.43 11.92
C GLN A 340 -4.55 -8.62 13.27
N TRP A 341 -3.27 -9.00 13.28
CA TRP A 341 -2.43 -9.01 14.49
C TRP A 341 -1.98 -7.61 14.95
N ILE A 342 -1.73 -6.67 14.02
CA ILE A 342 -1.47 -5.26 14.35
C ILE A 342 -2.77 -4.53 14.63
N ALA A 343 -3.87 -4.82 13.93
CA ALA A 343 -5.17 -4.21 14.18
C ALA A 343 -5.76 -4.64 15.54
N GLY A 344 -5.60 -5.92 15.92
CA GLY A 344 -5.96 -6.41 17.26
C GLY A 344 -5.14 -5.79 18.38
N GLN A 345 -3.87 -5.46 18.13
CA GLN A 345 -3.02 -4.74 19.09
C GLN A 345 -3.20 -3.21 19.03
N ALA A 346 -3.60 -2.65 17.89
CA ALA A 346 -3.80 -1.22 17.71
C ALA A 346 -5.11 -0.72 18.36
N ARG A 347 -6.15 -1.56 18.45
CA ARG A 347 -7.35 -1.27 19.27
C ARG A 347 -7.03 -1.13 20.75
N GLU A 348 -6.05 -1.88 21.27
CA GLU A 348 -5.58 -1.74 22.66
C GLU A 348 -4.91 -0.38 22.94
N TYR A 349 -4.56 0.38 21.90
CA TYR A 349 -3.98 1.73 22.02
C TYR A 349 -4.97 2.86 21.72
N LEU A 350 -6.23 2.55 21.37
CA LEU A 350 -7.26 3.58 21.22
C LEU A 350 -7.61 4.18 22.58
N PRO A 351 -7.78 5.52 22.67
CA PRO A 351 -8.33 6.16 23.85
C PRO A 351 -9.69 5.56 24.23
N VAL A 352 -9.88 5.29 25.52
CA VAL A 352 -11.15 4.77 26.05
C VAL A 352 -11.58 5.63 27.22
N LYS A 353 -12.87 6.02 27.24
CA LYS A 353 -13.50 6.69 28.38
C LYS A 353 -14.88 6.09 28.65
N ASP A 354 -15.32 6.19 29.90
CA ASP A 354 -16.70 5.90 30.26
C ASP A 354 -17.60 6.98 29.64
N TYR A 355 -18.65 6.54 28.97
CA TYR A 355 -19.62 7.39 28.29
C TYR A 355 -21.04 6.91 28.57
N TRP A 356 -21.97 7.85 28.60
CA TRP A 356 -23.40 7.60 28.74
C TRP A 356 -24.18 8.67 27.95
N PRO A 357 -25.32 8.29 27.33
CA PRO A 357 -26.15 9.23 26.60
C PRO A 357 -26.99 10.09 27.55
N VAL A 358 -27.28 11.32 27.16
CA VAL A 358 -28.28 12.16 27.84
C VAL A 358 -29.66 11.71 27.37
N LEU A 359 -30.59 11.51 28.29
CA LEU A 359 -31.93 11.01 28.01
C LEU A 359 -32.89 12.15 27.65
N SER A 360 -34.00 11.79 27.02
CA SER A 360 -35.04 12.74 26.61
C SER A 360 -36.43 12.13 26.83
N HIS A 361 -37.49 12.92 26.63
CA HIS A 361 -38.85 12.38 26.67
C HIS A 361 -39.09 11.23 25.70
N ARG A 362 -38.34 11.19 24.58
CA ARG A 362 -38.36 10.09 23.61
C ARG A 362 -37.61 8.86 24.12
N PHE A 363 -36.44 9.05 24.75
CA PHE A 363 -35.59 7.97 25.24
C PHE A 363 -35.45 8.05 26.76
N ARG A 364 -36.44 7.56 27.52
CA ARG A 364 -36.49 7.72 28.99
C ARG A 364 -35.74 6.65 29.79
N LYS A 365 -35.41 5.52 29.17
CA LYS A 365 -34.82 4.38 29.90
C LYS A 365 -33.42 4.74 30.41
N TRP A 366 -33.25 4.75 31.73
CA TRP A 366 -31.95 4.94 32.39
C TRP A 366 -30.86 4.02 31.84
N ARG A 367 -29.67 4.57 31.59
CA ARG A 367 -28.50 3.84 31.04
C ARG A 367 -27.28 4.07 31.93
N SER A 368 -26.64 2.98 32.34
CA SER A 368 -25.35 3.01 33.00
C SER A 368 -24.25 3.49 32.05
N ALA A 369 -23.21 4.10 32.61
CA ALA A 369 -21.99 4.41 31.85
C ALA A 369 -21.31 3.12 31.39
N MET A 370 -20.69 3.17 30.21
CA MET A 370 -19.92 2.07 29.63
C MET A 370 -18.73 2.61 28.85
N LYS A 371 -17.72 1.76 28.64
CA LYS A 371 -16.50 2.14 27.93
C LYS A 371 -16.74 2.21 26.43
N TYR A 372 -16.38 3.34 25.84
CA TYR A 372 -16.34 3.53 24.39
C TYR A 372 -14.90 3.76 23.91
N GLU A 373 -14.58 3.17 22.76
CA GLU A 373 -13.41 3.50 21.96
C GLU A 373 -13.62 4.88 21.31
N LEU A 374 -12.62 5.77 21.43
CA LEU A 374 -12.67 7.13 20.91
C LEU A 374 -11.60 7.34 19.84
N GLY A 375 -11.88 8.20 18.86
CA GLY A 375 -11.02 8.49 17.72
C GLY A 375 -10.91 9.98 17.40
N ASP A 376 -10.10 10.28 16.37
CA ASP A 376 -9.90 11.64 15.84
C ASP A 376 -11.22 12.23 15.30
N GLY A 377 -11.35 13.56 15.34
CA GLY A 377 -12.52 14.26 14.80
C GLY A 377 -12.60 14.15 13.28
N ALA A 378 -11.47 13.87 12.60
CA ALA A 378 -11.40 13.72 11.15
C ALA A 378 -12.30 12.61 10.60
N GLU A 379 -12.65 11.62 11.43
CA GLU A 379 -13.59 10.58 11.05
C GLU A 379 -14.99 11.15 10.83
N THR A 380 -15.47 12.11 11.63
CA THR A 380 -16.83 12.66 11.46
C THR A 380 -16.85 13.99 10.75
N ASP A 381 -15.88 14.87 11.01
CA ASP A 381 -15.74 16.15 10.33
C ASP A 381 -14.32 16.71 10.49
N ASN A 382 -13.45 16.49 9.51
CA ASN A 382 -12.08 16.99 9.55
C ASN A 382 -11.99 18.53 9.49
N THR A 383 -13.06 19.24 9.11
CA THR A 383 -13.04 20.71 9.01
C THR A 383 -13.32 21.39 10.35
N GLY A 384 -14.04 20.75 11.26
CA GLY A 384 -14.60 21.36 12.48
C GLY A 384 -15.82 22.29 12.22
N MET A 385 -16.31 22.39 10.98
CA MET A 385 -17.41 23.28 10.63
C MET A 385 -18.76 22.78 11.17
N MET A 386 -18.96 21.46 11.30
CA MET A 386 -20.24 20.89 11.72
C MET A 386 -20.65 21.36 13.12
N ALA A 387 -19.70 21.45 14.04
CA ALA A 387 -19.97 21.95 15.39
C ALA A 387 -20.46 23.41 15.38
N LEU A 388 -19.95 24.26 14.50
CA LEU A 388 -20.43 25.63 14.37
C LEU A 388 -21.81 25.68 13.70
N LEU A 389 -22.07 24.86 12.68
CA LEU A 389 -23.36 24.80 12.01
C LEU A 389 -24.49 24.29 12.94
N GLN A 390 -24.21 23.33 13.82
CA GLN A 390 -25.14 22.90 14.87
C GLN A 390 -25.57 24.07 15.78
N ARG A 391 -24.68 25.04 16.00
CA ARG A 391 -24.92 26.25 16.80
C ARG A 391 -25.47 27.41 15.96
N ARG A 392 -25.81 27.17 14.68
CA ARG A 392 -26.33 28.17 13.72
C ARG A 392 -25.42 29.40 13.56
N VAL A 393 -24.11 29.19 13.63
CA VAL A 393 -23.12 30.25 13.39
C VAL A 393 -23.25 30.76 11.95
N GLN A 394 -23.33 32.08 11.78
CA GLN A 394 -23.62 32.72 10.49
C GLN A 394 -22.36 33.20 9.76
N LYS A 395 -21.25 33.39 10.47
CA LYS A 395 -19.99 33.85 9.89
C LYS A 395 -18.89 32.86 10.24
N ILE A 396 -18.41 32.13 9.24
CA ILE A 396 -17.47 31.03 9.44
C ILE A 396 -16.24 31.23 8.55
N VAL A 397 -15.05 31.15 9.14
CA VAL A 397 -13.81 30.98 8.38
C VAL A 397 -13.40 29.52 8.49
N VAL A 398 -13.30 28.82 7.36
CA VAL A 398 -12.84 27.42 7.32
C VAL A 398 -11.44 27.37 6.76
N VAL A 399 -10.48 27.09 7.64
CA VAL A 399 -9.06 26.90 7.28
C VAL A 399 -8.85 25.44 6.93
N HIS A 400 -8.80 25.20 5.62
CA HIS A 400 -8.68 23.88 5.04
C HIS A 400 -7.20 23.57 4.75
N SER A 401 -6.54 22.92 5.70
CA SER A 401 -5.13 22.51 5.65
C SER A 401 -4.94 21.21 4.87
N THR A 402 -5.26 21.19 3.57
CA THR A 402 -5.28 19.96 2.76
C THR A 402 -3.91 19.55 2.22
N ASN A 403 -3.70 18.25 2.04
CA ASN A 403 -2.60 17.71 1.21
C ASN A 403 -3.01 17.47 -0.25
N VAL A 404 -4.26 17.79 -0.62
CA VAL A 404 -4.77 17.61 -1.98
C VAL A 404 -4.71 18.94 -2.74
N GLU A 405 -3.81 19.04 -3.71
CA GLU A 405 -3.80 20.18 -4.62
C GLU A 405 -5.08 20.18 -5.46
N LEU A 406 -5.76 21.32 -5.56
CA LEU A 406 -6.90 21.45 -6.46
C LEU A 406 -6.42 21.18 -7.90
N SER A 407 -7.11 20.33 -8.67
CA SER A 407 -6.61 19.86 -9.97
C SER A 407 -6.28 21.00 -10.95
N LYS A 408 -5.21 20.82 -11.73
CA LYS A 408 -4.84 21.69 -12.87
C LYS A 408 -5.39 21.18 -14.20
N GLU A 409 -5.77 19.91 -14.26
CA GLU A 409 -6.22 19.21 -15.47
C GLU A 409 -7.68 19.50 -15.80
N LEU A 410 -8.48 19.82 -14.77
CA LEU A 410 -9.92 20.08 -14.91
C LEU A 410 -10.20 21.58 -15.04
N ASP A 411 -11.12 21.93 -15.94
CA ASP A 411 -11.73 23.26 -15.97
C ASP A 411 -13.07 23.25 -15.23
N PHE A 412 -13.02 23.58 -13.94
CA PHE A 412 -14.18 23.62 -13.05
C PHE A 412 -15.22 24.67 -13.46
N CYS A 413 -14.89 25.60 -14.36
CA CYS A 413 -15.83 26.60 -14.84
C CYS A 413 -16.69 26.11 -16.01
N ILE A 414 -16.37 24.96 -16.62
CA ILE A 414 -17.03 24.49 -17.87
C ILE A 414 -17.62 23.09 -17.70
N PHE A 415 -16.95 22.17 -17.01
CA PHE A 415 -17.43 20.79 -16.86
C PHE A 415 -18.58 20.68 -15.87
N ASP A 416 -19.55 19.81 -16.17
CA ASP A 416 -20.54 19.36 -15.20
C ASP A 416 -19.86 18.42 -14.20
N LEU A 417 -19.97 18.74 -12.91
CA LEU A 417 -19.34 17.96 -11.84
C LEU A 417 -20.03 16.62 -11.57
N SER A 418 -21.25 16.40 -12.09
CA SER A 418 -22.03 15.18 -11.83
C SER A 418 -21.50 13.93 -12.55
N ASP A 419 -20.78 14.10 -13.66
CA ASP A 419 -20.19 13.02 -14.45
C ASP A 419 -18.69 12.76 -14.17
N LEU A 420 -18.11 13.47 -13.19
CA LEU A 420 -16.67 13.46 -12.91
C LEU A 420 -16.35 12.80 -11.57
N ASP A 421 -15.32 11.94 -11.57
CA ASP A 421 -14.66 11.53 -10.34
C ASP A 421 -13.76 12.68 -9.83
N LEU A 422 -14.18 13.29 -8.73
CA LEU A 422 -13.47 14.42 -8.09
C LEU A 422 -12.45 13.96 -7.04
N HIS A 423 -12.37 12.65 -6.76
CA HIS A 423 -11.46 12.10 -5.77
C HIS A 423 -9.99 12.40 -6.12
N LYS A 424 -9.20 12.84 -5.15
CA LYS A 424 -7.81 13.38 -5.32
C LYS A 424 -7.68 14.61 -6.25
N LYS A 425 -8.74 15.07 -6.90
CA LYS A 425 -8.77 16.32 -7.70
C LYS A 425 -9.21 17.52 -6.87
N VAL A 426 -10.00 17.27 -5.83
CA VAL A 426 -10.41 18.20 -4.77
C VAL A 426 -10.39 17.42 -3.46
N SER A 427 -10.08 18.07 -2.34
CA SER A 427 -10.10 17.40 -1.04
C SER A 427 -11.50 16.91 -0.65
N ASN A 428 -11.60 15.65 -0.18
CA ASN A 428 -12.86 15.06 0.28
C ASN A 428 -13.48 15.85 1.45
N ASP A 429 -12.66 16.47 2.30
CA ASP A 429 -13.11 17.32 3.42
C ASP A 429 -13.86 18.59 2.96
N LEU A 430 -13.74 18.93 1.67
CA LEU A 430 -14.55 19.98 1.03
C LEU A 430 -15.74 19.36 0.30
N LEU A 431 -15.52 18.28 -0.45
CA LEU A 431 -16.55 17.62 -1.26
C LEU A 431 -17.71 17.08 -0.43
N ASP A 432 -17.42 16.59 0.78
CA ASP A 432 -18.39 15.99 1.69
C ASP A 432 -19.49 16.99 2.11
N LYS A 433 -19.13 18.25 2.32
CA LYS A 433 -20.07 19.33 2.68
C LYS A 433 -21.10 19.60 1.59
N PHE A 434 -20.78 19.28 0.35
CA PHE A 434 -21.67 19.41 -0.80
C PHE A 434 -22.25 18.07 -1.25
N GLY A 435 -21.91 16.95 -0.61
CA GLY A 435 -22.45 15.62 -0.92
C GLY A 435 -21.87 14.97 -2.17
N HIS A 436 -20.59 15.19 -2.48
CA HIS A 436 -19.86 14.62 -3.64
C HIS A 436 -18.86 13.50 -3.27
N VAL A 437 -19.11 12.76 -2.18
CA VAL A 437 -18.27 11.64 -1.74
C VAL A 437 -18.99 10.32 -2.04
N ALA A 438 -18.26 9.31 -2.54
CA ALA A 438 -18.81 8.00 -2.91
C ALA A 438 -19.01 7.11 -1.66
N GLU A 439 -19.98 6.20 -1.71
CA GLU A 439 -20.18 5.21 -0.64
C GLU A 439 -19.12 4.09 -0.76
N ASN A 440 -18.03 4.21 0.01
CA ASN A 440 -17.00 3.18 0.15
C ASN A 440 -16.92 2.68 1.60
N ALA A 441 -16.51 1.43 1.80
CA ALA A 441 -16.27 0.88 3.14
C ALA A 441 -15.14 1.66 3.85
N GLY A 442 -15.43 2.22 5.03
CA GLY A 442 -14.47 3.01 5.82
C GLY A 442 -14.50 4.52 5.58
N GLU A 443 -15.39 5.04 4.74
CA GLU A 443 -15.58 6.49 4.55
C GLU A 443 -16.78 7.03 5.34
N TYR A 444 -16.51 7.62 6.51
CA TYR A 444 -17.52 8.18 7.42
C TYR A 444 -18.13 9.53 6.96
N LEU A 445 -17.52 10.18 5.96
CA LEU A 445 -17.88 11.53 5.52
C LEU A 445 -19.10 11.58 4.59
N VAL A 446 -19.61 10.43 4.14
CA VAL A 446 -20.74 10.33 3.20
C VAL A 446 -22.03 11.00 3.70
N HIS A 447 -22.15 11.20 5.02
CA HIS A 447 -23.31 11.83 5.65
C HIS A 447 -23.14 13.33 5.89
N ASN A 448 -22.10 13.98 5.34
CA ASN A 448 -21.73 15.35 5.70
C ASN A 448 -22.33 16.45 4.82
N GLN A 449 -23.28 16.13 3.94
CA GLN A 449 -23.89 17.17 3.13
C GLN A 449 -24.62 18.20 4.01
N VAL A 450 -24.20 19.46 3.89
CA VAL A 450 -24.78 20.62 4.59
C VAL A 450 -24.95 21.83 3.67
N PHE A 451 -24.47 21.76 2.44
CA PHE A 451 -24.67 22.77 1.39
C PHE A 451 -25.23 22.14 0.11
N PRO A 452 -25.96 22.90 -0.72
CA PRO A 452 -26.47 22.41 -2.00
C PRO A 452 -25.35 22.00 -2.97
N ARG A 453 -25.47 20.83 -3.61
CA ARG A 453 -24.50 20.34 -4.63
C ARG A 453 -24.13 21.39 -5.68
N LYS A 454 -25.13 22.14 -6.16
CA LYS A 454 -24.98 23.19 -7.18
C LYS A 454 -24.01 24.31 -6.78
N ASP A 455 -23.77 24.53 -5.49
CA ASP A 455 -22.93 25.63 -5.00
C ASP A 455 -21.43 25.27 -4.99
N LEU A 456 -21.08 23.98 -5.19
CA LEU A 456 -19.70 23.52 -5.27
C LEU A 456 -18.99 24.05 -6.53
N GLN A 457 -19.61 23.90 -7.70
CA GLN A 457 -18.98 24.30 -8.97
C GLN A 457 -18.62 25.79 -9.02
N PRO A 458 -19.50 26.73 -8.61
CA PRO A 458 -19.13 28.14 -8.50
C PRO A 458 -17.95 28.40 -7.55
N LEU A 459 -17.84 27.66 -6.44
CA LEU A 459 -16.70 27.78 -5.52
C LEU A 459 -15.41 27.30 -6.19
N LEU A 460 -15.39 26.11 -6.79
CA LEU A 460 -14.22 25.54 -7.46
C LEU A 460 -13.77 26.39 -8.67
N CYS A 461 -14.72 26.92 -9.44
CA CYS A 461 -14.42 27.83 -10.54
C CYS A 461 -13.76 29.12 -10.04
N GLU A 462 -14.19 29.69 -8.90
CA GLU A 462 -13.52 30.87 -8.35
C GLU A 462 -12.13 30.55 -7.78
N PHE A 463 -11.96 29.39 -7.13
CA PHE A 463 -10.62 28.93 -6.77
C PHE A 463 -9.71 28.82 -8.00
N GLN A 464 -10.19 28.21 -9.08
CA GLN A 464 -9.40 28.09 -10.30
C GLN A 464 -9.04 29.46 -10.90
N LYS A 465 -9.96 30.43 -10.88
CA LYS A 465 -9.69 31.81 -11.33
C LYS A 465 -8.63 32.50 -10.48
N LYS A 466 -8.71 32.39 -9.15
CA LYS A 466 -7.71 32.96 -8.23
C LYS A 466 -6.34 32.35 -8.45
N ARG A 467 -6.25 31.02 -8.59
CA ARG A 467 -4.99 30.35 -8.94
C ARG A 467 -4.42 30.85 -10.26
N LYS A 468 -5.24 30.92 -11.32
CA LYS A 468 -4.80 31.42 -12.64
C LYS A 468 -4.27 32.86 -12.56
N ALA A 469 -4.73 33.65 -11.59
CA ALA A 469 -4.24 35.01 -11.32
C ALA A 469 -3.00 35.07 -10.41
N GLY A 470 -2.52 33.92 -9.91
CA GLY A 470 -1.45 33.82 -8.92
C GLY A 470 -1.86 34.18 -7.48
N ASP A 471 -3.16 34.36 -7.24
CA ASP A 471 -3.73 34.82 -5.98
C ASP A 471 -3.96 33.65 -5.00
N PRO A 472 -3.98 33.91 -3.67
CA PRO A 472 -4.31 32.88 -2.70
C PRO A 472 -5.76 32.42 -2.83
N LEU A 473 -6.00 31.12 -2.60
CA LEU A 473 -7.33 30.51 -2.68
C LEU A 473 -8.18 30.77 -1.43
N VAL A 474 -8.54 32.04 -1.28
CA VAL A 474 -9.48 32.52 -0.26
C VAL A 474 -10.72 33.06 -0.93
N VAL A 475 -11.86 32.39 -0.69
CA VAL A 475 -13.14 32.69 -1.34
C VAL A 475 -14.26 32.77 -0.31
N GLU A 476 -15.04 33.84 -0.37
CA GLU A 476 -16.28 33.98 0.40
C GLU A 476 -17.48 33.46 -0.41
N ARG A 477 -18.37 32.72 0.24
CA ARG A 477 -19.69 32.33 -0.27
C ARG A 477 -20.77 32.61 0.75
N GLN A 478 -21.92 33.05 0.27
CA GLN A 478 -23.16 33.00 1.04
C GLN A 478 -23.84 31.69 0.67
N LEU A 479 -23.95 30.78 1.63
CA LEU A 479 -24.44 29.43 1.41
C LEU A 479 -25.68 29.16 2.26
N GLU A 480 -26.69 28.57 1.62
CA GLU A 480 -27.83 28.01 2.32
C GLU A 480 -27.40 26.75 3.06
N VAL A 481 -27.60 26.72 4.37
CA VAL A 481 -27.33 25.53 5.17
C VAL A 481 -28.53 24.58 5.06
N LEU A 482 -28.27 23.37 4.59
CA LEU A 482 -29.24 22.28 4.50
C LEU A 482 -29.44 21.62 5.85
N GLU A 483 -30.62 21.03 6.04
CA GLU A 483 -30.87 20.18 7.21
C GLU A 483 -30.03 18.91 7.10
N ASN A 484 -29.38 18.54 8.21
CA ASN A 484 -28.68 17.26 8.33
C ASN A 484 -29.03 16.61 9.66
N LYS A 485 -29.91 15.61 9.61
CA LYS A 485 -30.42 14.90 10.80
C LYS A 485 -29.38 13.98 11.44
N LYS A 486 -28.41 13.46 10.68
CA LYS A 486 -27.33 12.63 11.22
C LYS A 486 -26.50 13.45 12.22
N TRP A 487 -26.25 14.72 11.91
CA TRP A 487 -25.44 15.62 12.73
C TRP A 487 -26.24 16.65 13.52
N GLY A 488 -27.58 16.57 13.55
CA GLY A 488 -28.40 17.52 14.28
C GLY A 488 -28.30 18.97 13.78
N ILE A 489 -27.96 19.18 12.51
CA ILE A 489 -27.86 20.52 11.91
C ILE A 489 -29.23 20.90 11.37
N ARG A 490 -29.76 22.01 11.89
CA ARG A 490 -31.01 22.58 11.42
C ARG A 490 -30.75 23.46 10.21
N GLY A 491 -31.33 23.12 9.06
CA GLY A 491 -31.19 23.91 7.84
C GLY A 491 -31.99 25.21 7.84
N ASN A 492 -32.18 25.76 6.64
CA ASN A 492 -32.98 26.96 6.35
C ASN A 492 -32.42 28.24 6.98
N PHE A 493 -31.10 28.36 7.08
CA PHE A 493 -30.43 29.62 7.40
C PHE A 493 -29.26 29.85 6.45
N GLN A 494 -28.80 31.09 6.36
CA GLN A 494 -27.67 31.48 5.52
C GLN A 494 -26.41 31.58 6.37
N ALA A 495 -25.31 31.03 5.84
CA ALA A 495 -23.98 31.18 6.40
C ALA A 495 -23.06 31.88 5.38
N SER A 496 -22.39 32.94 5.83
CA SER A 496 -21.23 33.53 5.15
C SER A 496 -20.01 32.69 5.50
N VAL A 497 -19.48 31.96 4.52
CA VAL A 497 -18.35 31.06 4.70
C VAL A 497 -17.17 31.57 3.88
N ILE A 498 -16.06 31.86 4.56
CA ILE A 498 -14.77 32.11 3.95
C ILE A 498 -14.00 30.80 3.93
N PHE A 499 -13.80 30.23 2.75
CA PHE A 499 -12.96 29.06 2.55
C PHE A 499 -11.52 29.51 2.30
N VAL A 500 -10.61 29.06 3.17
CA VAL A 500 -9.16 29.23 3.01
C VAL A 500 -8.59 27.86 2.63
N TYR A 501 -8.38 27.64 1.33
CA TYR A 501 -7.91 26.35 0.81
C TYR A 501 -6.39 26.40 0.62
N LEU A 502 -5.64 25.64 1.43
CA LEU A 502 -4.18 25.58 1.33
C LEU A 502 -3.77 25.23 -0.11
N SER A 503 -2.95 26.06 -0.73
CA SER A 503 -2.54 25.93 -2.13
C SER A 503 -1.34 26.83 -2.43
N GLY A 504 -0.60 26.52 -3.50
CA GLY A 504 0.47 27.38 -3.99
C GLY A 504 -0.08 28.76 -4.39
N CYS A 505 0.73 29.81 -4.18
CA CYS A 505 0.37 31.19 -4.48
C CYS A 505 1.53 31.86 -5.20
N ASP A 506 1.42 32.00 -6.53
CA ASP A 506 2.51 32.54 -7.35
C ASP A 506 2.92 33.95 -6.90
N ARG A 507 1.99 34.78 -6.42
CA ARG A 507 2.33 36.11 -5.88
C ARG A 507 3.13 36.04 -4.58
N PHE A 508 2.87 35.05 -3.74
CA PHE A 508 3.70 34.81 -2.56
C PHE A 508 5.09 34.36 -3.00
N ASP A 509 5.15 33.35 -3.87
CA ASP A 509 6.40 32.74 -4.32
C ASP A 509 7.29 33.75 -5.08
N MET A 510 6.72 34.59 -5.95
CA MET A 510 7.46 35.64 -6.68
C MET A 510 8.09 36.70 -5.78
N ASN A 511 7.60 36.86 -4.56
CA ASN A 511 8.18 37.77 -3.56
C ASN A 511 9.10 37.04 -2.57
N LEU A 512 9.42 35.75 -2.77
CA LEU A 512 10.44 35.09 -1.97
C LEU A 512 11.84 35.51 -2.44
N PRO A 513 12.83 35.59 -1.53
CA PRO A 513 14.24 35.74 -1.90
C PRO A 513 14.66 34.69 -2.93
N PRO A 514 15.52 35.04 -3.91
CA PRO A 514 15.90 34.12 -4.98
C PRO A 514 16.34 32.74 -4.49
N GLU A 515 17.11 32.67 -3.39
CA GLU A 515 17.56 31.40 -2.82
C GLU A 515 16.42 30.54 -2.25
N THR A 516 15.40 31.17 -1.67
CA THR A 516 14.23 30.49 -1.11
C THR A 516 13.27 30.09 -2.23
N LEU A 517 13.05 30.97 -3.20
CA LEU A 517 12.26 30.68 -4.39
C LEU A 517 12.86 29.52 -5.17
N GLU A 518 14.18 29.49 -5.33
CA GLU A 518 14.89 28.38 -5.97
C GLU A 518 14.66 27.06 -5.21
N GLU A 519 14.73 27.07 -3.87
CA GLU A 519 14.41 25.89 -3.04
C GLU A 519 12.95 25.44 -3.15
N VAL A 520 12.01 26.37 -3.28
CA VAL A 520 10.58 26.06 -3.53
C VAL A 520 10.40 25.47 -4.92
N GLN A 521 11.03 26.05 -5.95
CA GLN A 521 10.94 25.62 -7.35
C GLN A 521 11.62 24.28 -7.62
N LYS A 522 12.57 23.86 -6.77
CA LYS A 522 13.10 22.48 -6.78
C LYS A 522 12.00 21.44 -6.51
N GLY A 523 10.84 21.86 -5.99
CA GLY A 523 9.67 21.00 -5.80
C GLY A 523 10.04 19.80 -4.96
N ARG A 524 9.84 18.59 -5.50
CA ARG A 524 10.16 17.34 -4.80
C ARG A 524 11.62 17.17 -4.37
N TRP A 525 12.54 17.87 -5.03
CA TRP A 525 13.98 17.84 -4.80
C TRP A 525 14.48 18.92 -3.84
N GLY A 526 13.62 19.89 -3.53
CA GLY A 526 13.95 21.00 -2.63
C GLY A 526 13.72 20.65 -1.16
N LYS A 527 14.20 21.52 -0.27
CA LYS A 527 13.88 21.42 1.16
C LYS A 527 12.38 21.45 1.47
N PHE A 528 11.59 22.00 0.55
CA PHE A 528 10.15 22.12 0.64
C PHE A 528 9.41 21.10 -0.26
N ASN A 529 9.84 19.84 -0.28
CA ASN A 529 9.13 18.76 -0.98
C ASN A 529 7.62 18.75 -0.65
N ASN A 530 6.77 18.64 -1.67
CA ASN A 530 5.31 18.79 -1.61
C ASN A 530 4.84 20.21 -1.23
N TRP A 531 5.62 21.27 -1.43
CA TRP A 531 5.18 22.64 -1.14
C TRP A 531 3.90 23.02 -1.91
N PRO A 532 2.89 23.62 -1.27
CA PRO A 532 2.72 23.80 0.18
C PRO A 532 1.91 22.68 0.86
N HIS A 533 1.51 21.66 0.11
CA HIS A 533 0.74 20.48 0.51
C HIS A 533 1.57 19.40 1.24
N PHE A 534 2.37 19.80 2.23
CA PHE A 534 3.21 18.89 3.00
C PHE A 534 2.43 17.69 3.57
N LYS A 535 3.02 16.49 3.55
CA LYS A 535 2.35 15.26 4.00
C LYS A 535 2.13 15.27 5.51
N THR A 536 1.00 14.74 5.98
CA THR A 536 0.68 14.67 7.43
C THR A 536 1.67 13.76 8.17
N SER A 537 2.03 12.65 7.53
CA SER A 537 3.01 11.69 8.01
C SER A 537 4.11 11.45 6.97
N SER A 538 5.31 11.14 7.43
CA SER A 538 6.49 10.84 6.61
C SER A 538 6.81 11.94 5.59
N GLN A 539 6.56 13.20 5.98
CA GLN A 539 7.06 14.41 5.30
C GLN A 539 8.51 14.73 5.62
N ASN A 540 9.10 14.06 6.62
CA ASN A 540 10.49 13.88 7.04
C ASN A 540 11.02 12.43 6.91
N SER A 541 12.18 12.12 6.31
CA SER A 541 12.71 10.73 6.32
C SER A 541 12.99 10.31 7.76
N GLY A 542 12.57 9.10 8.14
CA GLY A 542 12.76 8.60 9.49
C GLY A 542 12.01 9.42 10.57
N LYS A 543 11.09 10.30 10.15
CA LYS A 543 10.21 11.07 11.02
C LYS A 543 8.77 10.70 10.72
N PHE A 544 7.95 10.53 11.75
CA PHE A 544 6.53 10.26 11.55
C PHE A 544 5.77 11.54 11.24
N THR A 545 5.67 12.51 12.15
CA THR A 545 4.93 13.77 11.90
C THR A 545 5.82 15.02 11.91
N SER A 546 7.12 14.92 12.21
CA SER A 546 7.94 16.12 12.44
C SER A 546 8.38 16.83 11.16
N TYR A 547 8.26 18.16 11.14
CA TYR A 547 8.71 19.06 10.07
C TYR A 547 10.06 19.68 10.39
N THR A 548 10.77 20.18 9.38
CA THR A 548 11.96 21.00 9.61
C THR A 548 11.58 22.44 9.99
N PRO A 549 12.46 23.20 10.66
CA PRO A 549 12.23 24.62 10.92
C PRO A 549 11.84 25.41 9.67
N GLU A 550 12.52 25.14 8.54
CA GLU A 550 12.23 25.84 7.29
C GLU A 550 10.80 25.58 6.81
N GLN A 551 10.34 24.33 6.86
CA GLN A 551 8.99 23.94 6.45
C GLN A 551 7.93 24.61 7.32
N VAL A 552 8.12 24.63 8.65
CA VAL A 552 7.20 25.28 9.59
C VAL A 552 7.14 26.79 9.33
N ASN A 553 8.30 27.44 9.22
CA ASN A 553 8.41 28.88 9.05
C ASN A 553 7.82 29.33 7.70
N LEU A 554 8.13 28.63 6.60
CA LEU A 554 7.61 28.99 5.28
C LEU A 554 6.10 28.76 5.18
N LEU A 555 5.59 27.61 5.66
CA LEU A 555 4.15 27.31 5.62
C LEU A 555 3.34 28.26 6.50
N SER A 556 3.85 28.62 7.68
CA SER A 556 3.21 29.62 8.54
C SER A 556 3.24 31.03 7.93
N ALA A 557 4.26 31.37 7.15
CA ALA A 557 4.31 32.65 6.43
C ALA A 557 3.31 32.69 5.28
N LEU A 558 3.14 31.58 4.54
CA LEU A 558 2.09 31.47 3.53
C LEU A 558 0.70 31.61 4.15
N GLY A 559 0.42 30.95 5.28
CA GLY A 559 -0.85 31.09 5.99
C GLY A 559 -1.15 32.53 6.39
N GLU A 560 -0.15 33.22 6.96
CA GLU A 560 -0.26 34.64 7.30
C GLU A 560 -0.56 35.50 6.06
N TYR A 561 0.19 35.30 4.97
CA TYR A 561 0.01 36.03 3.72
C TYR A 561 -1.39 35.83 3.11
N MET A 562 -1.91 34.60 3.12
CA MET A 562 -3.24 34.28 2.59
C MET A 562 -4.35 35.07 3.31
N MET A 563 -4.21 35.30 4.62
CA MET A 563 -5.17 36.07 5.40
C MET A 563 -5.02 37.58 5.21
N LEU A 564 -3.78 38.09 5.18
CA LEU A 564 -3.51 39.51 4.94
C LEU A 564 -3.94 39.95 3.53
N TRP A 565 -3.93 39.04 2.54
CA TRP A 565 -4.43 39.34 1.20
C TRP A 565 -5.92 39.75 1.19
N ILE A 566 -6.73 39.22 2.13
CA ILE A 566 -8.16 39.55 2.26
C ILE A 566 -8.35 41.05 2.54
N THR A 567 -7.50 41.63 3.41
CA THR A 567 -7.63 43.04 3.79
C THR A 567 -7.17 43.98 2.66
N MET A 568 -6.18 43.58 1.86
CA MET A 568 -5.77 44.31 0.66
C MET A 568 -6.87 44.35 -0.42
N MET A 569 -7.62 43.26 -0.62
CA MET A 569 -8.77 43.23 -1.55
C MET A 569 -9.94 44.12 -1.09
N LEU A 570 -10.21 44.19 0.21
CA LEU A 570 -11.25 45.05 0.76
C LEU A 570 -10.87 46.54 0.65
N ALA A 571 -9.59 46.87 0.82
CA ALA A 571 -9.08 48.22 0.59
C ALA A 571 -9.14 48.64 -0.89
N THR A 572 -8.90 47.72 -1.84
CA THR A 572 -9.04 48.03 -3.28
C THR A 572 -10.50 48.17 -3.72
N LYS A 573 -11.44 47.42 -3.14
CA LYS A 573 -12.89 47.66 -3.36
C LYS A 573 -13.37 49.02 -2.87
N ALA A 574 -12.76 49.57 -1.81
CA ALA A 574 -13.06 50.92 -1.33
C ALA A 574 -12.47 52.03 -2.24
N ILE A 575 -11.36 51.74 -2.94
CA ILE A 575 -10.69 52.69 -3.85
C ILE A 575 -11.32 52.66 -5.26
N LEU A 576 -11.80 51.50 -5.73
CA LEU A 576 -12.40 51.33 -7.07
C LEU A 576 -13.83 51.87 -7.21
N VAL A 577 -14.44 52.41 -6.15
CA VAL A 577 -15.69 53.19 -6.26
C VAL A 577 -15.43 54.66 -6.63
N ASN A 578 -14.17 55.14 -6.59
CA ASN A 578 -13.82 56.53 -6.89
C ASN A 578 -12.51 56.67 -7.70
N ALA A 579 -12.50 56.32 -8.99
CA ALA A 579 -11.55 56.91 -9.96
C ALA A 579 -11.96 56.63 -11.42
N PRO A 580 -11.91 57.62 -12.34
CA PRO A 580 -12.31 57.46 -13.73
C PRO A 580 -11.20 56.90 -14.64
N HIS A 581 -11.63 56.11 -15.62
CA HIS A 581 -10.83 55.46 -16.66
C HIS A 581 -9.92 56.41 -17.47
N ARG A 582 -8.67 55.98 -17.70
CA ARG A 582 -7.90 56.25 -18.94
C ARG A 582 -7.05 55.03 -19.30
N GLY A 583 -7.17 54.58 -20.55
CA GLY A 583 -6.37 53.47 -21.11
C GLY A 583 -5.00 53.91 -21.63
N TYR A 584 -4.18 52.93 -22.03
CA TYR A 584 -3.40 52.91 -23.29
C TYR A 584 -2.70 51.55 -23.47
N SER A 585 -2.31 51.32 -24.72
CA SER A 585 -1.97 50.10 -25.48
C SER A 585 -0.63 49.41 -25.25
N ASP A 586 -0.62 48.12 -25.62
CA ASP A 586 0.41 47.27 -26.27
C ASP A 586 1.84 47.78 -26.48
N ALA A 587 2.82 46.91 -26.16
CA ALA A 587 4.07 46.78 -26.94
C ALA A 587 4.72 45.38 -26.78
N HIS A 588 5.06 44.78 -27.93
CA HIS A 588 5.84 43.56 -28.13
C HIS A 588 7.31 43.68 -27.69
N ILE A 589 7.90 42.58 -27.19
CA ILE A 589 9.34 42.25 -27.44
C ILE A 589 9.48 40.74 -27.67
N ALA A 590 10.04 40.38 -28.82
CA ALA A 590 10.51 39.05 -29.18
C ALA A 590 12.02 38.93 -28.93
N PHE A 591 12.49 37.78 -28.44
CA PHE A 591 13.90 37.39 -28.55
C PHE A 591 14.03 35.94 -29.01
N LYS A 592 14.97 35.72 -29.93
CA LYS A 592 15.25 34.48 -30.67
C LYS A 592 16.69 34.04 -30.38
N LEU A 593 17.01 32.78 -30.72
CA LEU A 593 18.33 32.12 -30.80
C LEU A 593 18.77 31.38 -29.52
N LYS A 594 19.43 30.22 -29.54
CA LYS A 594 19.76 29.17 -30.53
C LYS A 594 20.32 28.01 -29.69
N GLY A 595 20.08 26.76 -30.11
CA GLY A 595 20.66 25.58 -29.47
C GLY A 595 22.13 25.35 -29.79
N THR A 596 22.77 24.50 -28.97
CA THR A 596 23.93 23.68 -29.33
C THR A 596 23.99 22.39 -28.49
N ALA A 597 24.59 21.38 -29.11
CA ALA A 597 24.53 19.96 -28.83
C ALA A 597 25.30 19.45 -27.60
N ALA A 598 24.92 18.23 -27.21
CA ALA A 598 25.57 17.35 -26.26
C ALA A 598 26.99 16.93 -26.68
N ALA A 599 27.86 16.71 -25.70
CA ALA A 599 29.05 15.89 -25.83
C ALA A 599 29.09 14.88 -24.67
N SER A 600 28.98 13.60 -25.04
CA SER A 600 29.17 12.43 -24.17
C SER A 600 30.67 12.21 -23.96
N LEU A 601 31.08 12.06 -22.70
CA LEU A 601 32.40 11.59 -22.30
C LEU A 601 32.28 10.11 -21.91
N ALA A 602 32.68 9.22 -22.80
CA ALA A 602 32.94 7.82 -22.48
C ALA A 602 34.32 7.72 -21.78
N THR A 603 34.33 7.52 -20.47
CA THR A 603 35.55 7.20 -19.72
C THR A 603 35.72 5.68 -19.63
N VAL A 604 36.88 5.21 -20.09
CA VAL A 604 37.37 3.84 -19.92
C VAL A 604 37.48 3.55 -18.41
N ARG A 605 36.61 2.69 -17.86
CA ARG A 605 36.63 2.35 -16.43
C ARG A 605 37.71 1.30 -16.12
N GLN A 606 38.68 1.70 -15.31
CA GLN A 606 39.53 0.76 -14.55
C GLN A 606 38.71 0.14 -13.40
N CYS A 607 39.04 -1.10 -13.06
CA CYS A 607 38.50 -1.86 -11.92
C CYS A 607 38.41 -0.99 -10.65
N PRO A 608 37.20 -0.65 -10.15
CA PRO A 608 37.04 0.19 -8.97
C PRO A 608 37.63 -0.55 -7.75
N GLN A 609 38.56 0.06 -7.04
CA GLN A 609 39.11 -0.53 -5.80
C GLN A 609 38.41 -0.01 -4.55
N ARG A 610 37.65 1.08 -4.64
CA ARG A 610 37.00 1.72 -3.49
C ARG A 610 35.61 1.16 -3.30
N THR A 611 35.32 0.67 -2.09
CA THR A 611 34.01 0.05 -1.76
C THR A 611 32.95 1.05 -1.32
N GLY A 612 33.30 2.33 -1.15
CA GLY A 612 32.43 3.35 -0.55
C GLY A 612 32.21 3.20 0.97
N GLY A 613 32.81 2.19 1.62
CA GLY A 613 32.76 2.01 3.07
C GLY A 613 33.92 2.67 3.81
N THR A 614 33.69 3.04 5.07
CA THR A 614 34.74 3.46 6.00
C THR A 614 35.10 2.32 6.95
N CYS A 615 36.35 2.32 7.42
CA CYS A 615 36.81 1.33 8.40
C CYS A 615 36.41 1.75 9.81
N SER A 616 36.23 0.77 10.70
CA SER A 616 36.05 1.05 12.13
C SER A 616 37.31 1.66 12.75
N TRP A 617 37.19 2.20 13.97
CA TRP A 617 38.31 2.81 14.71
C TRP A 617 39.49 1.84 14.95
N PHE A 618 39.24 0.52 14.85
CA PHE A 618 40.25 -0.54 14.94
C PHE A 618 40.85 -0.96 13.59
N GLY A 619 40.52 -0.27 12.48
CA GLY A 619 41.12 -0.51 11.16
C GLY A 619 40.51 -1.65 10.34
N TYR A 620 39.32 -2.14 10.70
CA TYR A 620 38.66 -3.25 10.01
C TYR A 620 37.47 -2.79 9.16
N CYS A 621 37.27 -3.51 8.05
CA CYS A 621 36.14 -3.33 7.13
C CYS A 621 35.08 -4.41 7.39
N TRP A 622 33.81 -4.05 7.24
CA TRP A 622 32.70 -4.99 7.42
C TRP A 622 32.83 -6.21 6.50
N GLN A 623 32.74 -7.42 7.06
CA GLN A 623 32.94 -8.69 6.32
C GLN A 623 32.06 -8.82 5.08
N ARG A 624 30.84 -8.26 5.09
CA ARG A 624 29.91 -8.25 3.95
C ARG A 624 30.44 -7.60 2.67
N ARG A 625 31.52 -6.81 2.77
CA ARG A 625 32.19 -6.16 1.62
C ARG A 625 33.21 -7.08 0.93
N GLY A 626 33.39 -8.30 1.43
CA GLY A 626 34.33 -9.26 0.87
C GLY A 626 35.79 -8.91 1.20
N PRO A 627 36.77 -9.43 0.41
CA PRO A 627 38.20 -9.26 0.65
C PRO A 627 38.65 -7.81 0.51
N THR A 628 38.61 -7.10 1.63
CA THR A 628 38.94 -5.68 1.76
C THR A 628 40.19 -5.44 2.61
N ARG A 629 40.76 -4.24 2.49
CA ARG A 629 41.83 -3.69 3.32
C ARG A 629 41.47 -2.25 3.67
N CYS A 630 41.82 -1.82 4.87
CA CYS A 630 41.65 -0.43 5.26
C CYS A 630 42.82 0.41 4.76
N VAL A 631 42.54 1.48 4.03
CA VAL A 631 43.54 2.45 3.54
C VAL A 631 42.98 3.85 3.78
N ASN A 632 43.67 4.66 4.59
CA ASN A 632 43.29 6.04 4.91
C ASN A 632 41.86 6.20 5.47
N GLY A 633 41.40 5.24 6.29
CA GLY A 633 40.06 5.23 6.86
C GLY A 633 38.97 4.71 5.91
N GLU A 634 39.33 4.31 4.69
CA GLU A 634 38.42 3.78 3.69
C GLU A 634 38.64 2.30 3.41
N CYS A 635 37.56 1.59 3.15
CA CYS A 635 37.58 0.19 2.78
C CYS A 635 37.84 0.04 1.28
N MET A 636 39.00 -0.53 0.96
CA MET A 636 39.45 -0.79 -0.41
C MET A 636 39.49 -2.29 -0.66
N CYS A 637 39.18 -2.74 -1.88
CA CYS A 637 39.38 -4.13 -2.26
C CYS A 637 40.86 -4.52 -2.19
N LYS A 638 41.12 -5.77 -1.83
CA LYS A 638 42.47 -6.34 -1.90
C LYS A 638 42.96 -6.33 -3.37
N PRO A 639 44.28 -6.24 -3.62
CA PRO A 639 44.82 -6.39 -4.96
C PRO A 639 44.30 -7.67 -5.64
N GLY A 640 43.87 -7.58 -6.90
CA GLY A 640 43.23 -8.67 -7.64
C GLY A 640 41.70 -8.78 -7.51
N TYR A 641 41.09 -7.91 -6.71
CA TYR A 641 39.63 -7.81 -6.54
C TYR A 641 39.11 -6.44 -7.00
N CYS A 642 37.91 -6.40 -7.54
CA CYS A 642 37.17 -5.21 -7.95
C CYS A 642 35.95 -5.03 -7.05
N SER A 643 35.71 -3.79 -6.63
CA SER A 643 34.45 -3.40 -6.01
C SER A 643 33.38 -3.38 -7.09
N ASP A 644 32.27 -4.06 -6.85
CA ASP A 644 31.02 -3.80 -7.55
C ASP A 644 30.39 -2.48 -7.06
N ASP A 645 29.29 -2.07 -7.71
CA ASP A 645 28.55 -0.86 -7.36
C ASP A 645 27.89 -0.92 -5.97
N ASP A 646 27.79 -2.11 -5.37
CA ASP A 646 27.24 -2.34 -4.03
C ASP A 646 28.34 -2.32 -2.94
N GLY A 647 29.59 -2.06 -3.35
CA GLY A 647 30.72 -1.96 -2.47
C GLY A 647 31.26 -3.29 -1.98
N ARG A 648 31.04 -4.39 -2.72
CA ARG A 648 31.60 -5.72 -2.46
C ARG A 648 32.73 -6.05 -3.42
N CYS A 649 33.76 -6.68 -2.88
CA CYS A 649 34.96 -7.03 -3.62
C CYS A 649 34.86 -8.43 -4.22
N HIS A 650 34.79 -8.52 -5.54
CA HIS A 650 34.82 -9.78 -6.29
C HIS A 650 36.15 -9.94 -7.01
N LYS A 651 36.58 -11.19 -7.20
CA LYS A 651 37.79 -11.46 -7.98
C LYS A 651 37.54 -11.00 -9.41
N LYS A 652 38.46 -10.24 -10.01
CA LYS A 652 38.29 -9.79 -11.39
C LYS A 652 38.22 -11.01 -12.31
N MET A 653 37.04 -11.32 -12.83
CA MET A 653 36.81 -12.39 -13.80
C MET A 653 37.37 -11.97 -15.16
N PRO A 654 37.92 -12.90 -15.97
CA PRO A 654 38.30 -12.60 -17.35
C PRO A 654 37.10 -12.10 -18.16
N ASP A 655 37.34 -11.30 -19.20
CA ASP A 655 36.29 -10.94 -20.16
C ASP A 655 35.75 -12.20 -20.85
N VAL A 656 34.49 -12.16 -21.27
CA VAL A 656 33.82 -13.26 -21.99
C VAL A 656 33.50 -12.89 -23.43
N TYR A 657 33.41 -13.92 -24.28
CA TYR A 657 32.89 -13.85 -25.64
C TYR A 657 31.54 -14.55 -25.67
N ALA A 658 30.49 -13.81 -26.04
CA ALA A 658 29.11 -14.29 -26.09
C ALA A 658 28.40 -13.80 -27.35
N ASP A 659 27.35 -14.51 -27.75
CA ASP A 659 26.49 -14.12 -28.86
C ASP A 659 25.40 -13.14 -28.40
N ILE A 660 25.10 -12.16 -29.27
CA ILE A 660 24.03 -11.18 -29.08
C ILE A 660 23.07 -11.32 -30.28
N VAL A 661 21.80 -11.59 -30.00
CA VAL A 661 20.77 -11.77 -31.03
C VAL A 661 19.81 -10.58 -31.02
N PRO A 662 19.85 -9.71 -32.04
CA PRO A 662 18.86 -8.65 -32.19
C PRO A 662 17.52 -9.28 -32.57
N VAL A 663 16.50 -8.99 -31.77
CA VAL A 663 15.11 -9.39 -32.01
C VAL A 663 14.28 -8.12 -31.86
N ASN A 664 13.91 -7.49 -32.98
CA ASN A 664 13.26 -6.19 -33.05
C ASN A 664 12.56 -5.97 -34.40
N ASP A 665 12.05 -4.75 -34.65
CA ASP A 665 11.33 -4.40 -35.88
C ASP A 665 12.16 -4.60 -37.18
N GLU A 666 13.49 -4.57 -37.10
CA GLU A 666 14.40 -4.78 -38.24
C GLU A 666 14.76 -6.26 -38.44
N ARG A 667 14.68 -7.06 -37.38
CA ARG A 667 14.95 -8.51 -37.39
C ARG A 667 14.04 -9.21 -36.38
N THR A 668 12.97 -9.83 -36.87
CA THR A 668 11.94 -10.45 -36.03
C THR A 668 12.23 -11.92 -35.68
N GLU A 669 13.37 -12.44 -36.16
CA GLU A 669 13.80 -13.82 -35.96
C GLU A 669 14.41 -14.03 -34.57
N PHE A 670 13.84 -14.97 -33.81
CA PHE A 670 14.41 -15.46 -32.57
C PHE A 670 15.65 -16.35 -32.82
N PRO A 671 16.50 -16.60 -31.81
CA PRO A 671 17.60 -17.55 -31.90
C PRO A 671 17.13 -18.93 -32.41
N PRO A 672 17.96 -19.69 -33.14
CA PRO A 672 17.53 -20.90 -33.85
C PRO A 672 16.73 -21.91 -33.02
N ARG A 673 17.08 -22.13 -31.75
CA ARG A 673 16.35 -23.05 -30.85
C ARG A 673 14.95 -22.56 -30.49
N GLN A 674 14.77 -21.25 -30.46
CA GLN A 674 13.50 -20.58 -30.17
C GLN A 674 12.73 -20.17 -31.44
N ALA A 675 13.26 -20.43 -32.63
CA ALA A 675 12.60 -20.16 -33.92
C ALA A 675 11.94 -21.43 -34.48
N ASN A 676 10.98 -21.26 -35.39
CA ASN A 676 10.31 -22.38 -36.10
C ASN A 676 9.64 -23.41 -35.16
N LEU A 677 9.13 -22.95 -34.02
CA LEU A 677 8.44 -23.77 -33.03
C LEU A 677 7.01 -24.08 -33.50
N GLN A 678 6.55 -25.32 -33.34
CA GLN A 678 5.23 -25.78 -33.79
C GLN A 678 4.22 -25.92 -32.66
N THR A 679 4.69 -26.21 -31.44
CA THR A 679 3.83 -26.46 -30.28
C THR A 679 4.37 -25.78 -29.03
N ALA A 680 3.48 -25.22 -28.22
CA ALA A 680 3.83 -24.64 -26.93
C ALA A 680 2.89 -25.10 -25.81
N ILE A 681 3.46 -25.25 -24.62
CA ILE A 681 2.74 -25.33 -23.36
C ILE A 681 3.01 -24.04 -22.57
N CYS A 682 1.96 -23.38 -22.11
CA CYS A 682 2.05 -22.20 -21.25
C CYS A 682 1.50 -22.57 -19.86
N LEU A 683 2.35 -22.46 -18.84
CA LEU A 683 2.01 -22.69 -17.43
C LEU A 683 1.91 -21.34 -16.73
N SER A 684 0.69 -20.94 -16.36
CA SER A 684 0.42 -19.66 -15.72
C SER A 684 1.02 -19.53 -14.32
N GLY A 685 1.04 -18.31 -13.79
CA GLY A 685 1.41 -18.02 -12.41
C GLY A 685 0.24 -18.04 -11.43
N GLY A 686 0.56 -18.11 -10.13
CA GLY A 686 -0.44 -18.24 -9.05
C GLY A 686 0.14 -18.80 -7.75
N GLY A 687 1.47 -18.69 -7.55
CA GLY A 687 2.21 -19.28 -6.44
C GLY A 687 2.01 -20.80 -6.32
N THR A 688 1.90 -21.29 -5.09
CA THR A 688 1.82 -22.73 -4.78
C THR A 688 0.66 -23.44 -5.48
N ARG A 689 -0.48 -22.76 -5.72
CA ARG A 689 -1.59 -23.32 -6.50
C ARG A 689 -1.16 -23.67 -7.92
N ALA A 690 -0.57 -22.71 -8.63
CA ALA A 690 -0.11 -22.91 -10.00
C ALA A 690 1.02 -23.94 -10.07
N MET A 691 1.92 -23.97 -9.08
CA MET A 691 2.94 -25.02 -8.96
C MET A 691 2.30 -26.42 -8.91
N VAL A 692 1.34 -26.63 -8.01
CA VAL A 692 0.67 -27.92 -7.84
C VAL A 692 -0.17 -28.30 -9.06
N ALA A 693 -0.87 -27.34 -9.66
CA ALA A 693 -1.63 -27.55 -10.89
C ALA A 693 -0.71 -27.92 -12.06
N ALA A 694 0.43 -27.24 -12.22
CA ALA A 694 1.45 -27.52 -13.21
C ALA A 694 2.03 -28.94 -13.07
N ILE A 695 2.19 -29.46 -11.84
CA ILE A 695 2.60 -30.86 -11.62
C ILE A 695 1.56 -31.80 -12.26
N GLY A 696 0.27 -31.57 -12.01
CA GLY A 696 -0.81 -32.35 -12.61
C GLY A 696 -0.85 -32.26 -14.13
N ALA A 697 -0.67 -31.05 -14.67
CA ALA A 697 -0.63 -30.80 -16.11
C ALA A 697 0.52 -31.58 -16.79
N LEU A 698 1.75 -31.42 -16.29
CA LEU A 698 2.92 -32.12 -16.83
C LEU A 698 2.78 -33.64 -16.66
N ARG A 699 2.28 -34.12 -15.51
CA ARG A 699 2.05 -35.55 -15.27
C ARG A 699 1.04 -36.15 -16.27
N GLY A 700 -0.07 -35.44 -16.52
CA GLY A 700 -1.07 -35.86 -17.50
C GLY A 700 -0.53 -35.85 -18.94
N LEU A 701 0.27 -34.85 -19.30
CA LEU A 701 0.88 -34.76 -20.63
C LEU A 701 1.98 -35.79 -20.84
N GLU A 702 2.75 -36.13 -19.81
CA GLU A 702 3.72 -37.22 -19.83
C GLU A 702 3.01 -38.57 -20.00
N TYR A 703 1.91 -38.79 -19.27
CA TYR A 703 1.08 -40.00 -19.42
C TYR A 703 0.57 -40.16 -20.86
N LEU A 704 0.25 -39.05 -21.54
CA LEU A 704 -0.16 -39.06 -22.94
C LEU A 704 1.00 -39.06 -23.95
N ASN A 705 2.26 -39.09 -23.47
CA ASN A 705 3.48 -38.97 -24.27
C ASN A 705 3.50 -37.71 -25.17
N LEU A 706 3.01 -36.59 -24.65
CA LEU A 706 2.93 -35.32 -25.36
C LEU A 706 4.07 -34.37 -25.02
N LEU A 707 4.72 -34.50 -23.85
CA LEU A 707 5.82 -33.59 -23.47
C LEU A 707 7.02 -33.66 -24.42
N VAL A 708 7.35 -34.86 -24.91
CA VAL A 708 8.43 -35.05 -25.91
C VAL A 708 8.10 -34.45 -27.29
N ARG A 709 6.83 -34.11 -27.54
CA ARG A 709 6.33 -33.50 -28.79
C ARG A 709 6.12 -31.98 -28.65
N THR A 710 6.42 -31.42 -27.48
CA THR A 710 6.31 -29.99 -27.23
C THR A 710 7.61 -29.30 -27.57
N ASP A 711 7.57 -28.30 -28.44
CA ASP A 711 8.78 -27.54 -28.78
C ASP A 711 9.11 -26.47 -27.73
N LEU A 712 8.10 -25.78 -27.19
CA LEU A 712 8.27 -24.68 -26.25
C LEU A 712 7.51 -24.90 -24.94
N LEU A 713 8.20 -24.74 -23.81
CA LEU A 713 7.58 -24.57 -22.50
C LEU A 713 7.72 -23.10 -22.07
N VAL A 714 6.61 -22.43 -21.76
CA VAL A 714 6.61 -21.09 -21.15
C VAL A 714 6.06 -21.21 -19.74
N SER A 715 6.71 -20.59 -18.76
CA SER A 715 6.27 -20.62 -17.37
C SER A 715 6.38 -19.27 -16.68
N VAL A 716 5.51 -19.06 -15.69
CA VAL A 716 5.46 -17.86 -14.86
C VAL A 716 5.24 -18.25 -13.40
N SER A 717 5.93 -17.62 -12.44
CA SER A 717 5.63 -17.78 -11.00
C SER A 717 5.54 -19.25 -10.57
N GLY A 718 4.45 -19.65 -9.91
CA GLY A 718 4.20 -21.04 -9.55
C GLY A 718 4.41 -22.06 -10.67
N GLY A 719 4.05 -21.74 -11.92
CA GLY A 719 4.36 -22.58 -13.08
C GLY A 719 5.87 -22.77 -13.28
N THR A 720 6.67 -21.73 -13.03
CA THR A 720 8.15 -21.78 -13.04
C THR A 720 8.71 -22.63 -11.90
N TRP A 721 8.05 -22.67 -10.73
CA TRP A 721 8.47 -23.49 -9.58
C TRP A 721 8.41 -24.98 -9.89
N THR A 722 7.54 -25.40 -10.82
CA THR A 722 7.48 -26.77 -11.33
C THR A 722 8.33 -26.95 -12.58
N ALA A 723 8.22 -26.03 -13.56
CA ALA A 723 8.90 -26.15 -14.83
C ALA A 723 10.43 -26.10 -14.71
N GLY A 724 10.99 -25.22 -13.87
CA GLY A 724 12.43 -25.10 -13.66
C GLY A 724 13.06 -26.41 -13.20
N PRO A 725 12.67 -26.95 -12.03
CA PRO A 725 13.03 -28.29 -11.58
C PRO A 725 12.85 -29.38 -12.64
N PHE A 726 11.67 -29.43 -13.26
CA PHE A 726 11.34 -30.46 -14.25
C PHE A 726 12.31 -30.43 -15.45
N MET A 727 12.63 -29.23 -15.95
CA MET A 727 13.51 -29.07 -17.10
C MET A 727 14.95 -29.49 -16.81
N PHE A 728 15.47 -29.27 -15.61
CA PHE A 728 16.91 -29.41 -15.29
C PHE A 728 17.29 -30.67 -14.49
N SER A 729 16.34 -31.45 -13.97
CA SER A 729 16.64 -32.71 -13.28
C SER A 729 16.96 -33.85 -14.26
N HIS A 730 18.19 -34.38 -14.22
CA HIS A 730 18.67 -35.51 -15.06
C HIS A 730 18.56 -36.87 -14.39
N ASP A 731 18.93 -36.97 -13.10
CA ASP A 731 19.14 -38.27 -12.42
C ASP A 731 17.89 -38.85 -11.75
N LEU A 732 16.71 -38.32 -12.08
CA LEU A 732 15.44 -38.67 -11.45
C LEU A 732 14.41 -39.04 -12.51
N SER A 733 13.71 -40.16 -12.30
CA SER A 733 12.60 -40.52 -13.19
C SER A 733 11.51 -39.46 -13.13
N LYS A 734 10.81 -39.25 -14.26
CA LYS A 734 9.68 -38.30 -14.34
C LYS A 734 8.60 -38.64 -13.30
N GLY A 735 8.38 -39.93 -13.02
CA GLY A 735 7.49 -40.41 -11.97
C GLY A 735 7.94 -40.06 -10.55
N ARG A 736 9.25 -40.00 -10.27
CA ARG A 736 9.76 -39.52 -8.99
C ARG A 736 9.61 -38.00 -8.84
N LEU A 737 9.78 -37.25 -9.94
CA LEU A 737 9.66 -35.79 -9.97
C LEU A 737 8.20 -35.30 -9.86
N LEU A 738 7.32 -35.85 -10.69
CA LEU A 738 5.92 -35.41 -10.83
C LEU A 738 4.91 -36.31 -10.09
N GLY A 739 5.34 -37.50 -9.66
CA GLY A 739 4.48 -38.53 -9.10
C GLY A 739 3.99 -39.51 -10.18
N ASN A 740 3.57 -40.70 -9.76
CA ASN A 740 2.94 -41.67 -10.66
C ASN A 740 1.55 -41.17 -11.08
N PRO A 741 1.06 -41.56 -12.28
CA PRO A 741 -0.31 -41.25 -12.71
C PRO A 741 -1.34 -41.70 -11.67
N THR A 742 -2.29 -40.83 -11.37
CA THR A 742 -3.28 -41.06 -10.32
C THR A 742 -4.56 -41.71 -10.85
N ARG A 743 -5.29 -42.43 -10.01
CA ARG A 743 -6.67 -42.85 -10.30
C ARG A 743 -7.58 -42.21 -9.27
N PRO A 744 -8.59 -41.41 -9.66
CA PRO A 744 -9.44 -40.73 -8.67
C PRO A 744 -10.05 -41.69 -7.64
N SER A 745 -10.42 -42.91 -8.06
CA SER A 745 -10.97 -43.96 -7.19
C SER A 745 -10.02 -44.52 -6.12
N GLU A 746 -8.72 -44.22 -6.21
CA GLU A 746 -7.70 -44.68 -5.26
C GLU A 746 -7.31 -43.56 -4.28
N LEU A 747 -7.82 -42.33 -4.44
CA LEU A 747 -7.44 -41.15 -3.64
C LEU A 747 -8.25 -41.02 -2.34
N SER A 748 -8.11 -42.00 -1.44
CA SER A 748 -8.67 -41.90 -0.07
C SER A 748 -7.96 -40.80 0.72
N LEU A 749 -8.51 -40.39 1.88
CA LEU A 749 -7.83 -39.41 2.73
C LEU A 749 -6.46 -39.91 3.20
N GLU A 750 -6.37 -41.21 3.49
CA GLU A 750 -5.10 -41.85 3.83
C GLU A 750 -4.09 -41.70 2.68
N GLU A 751 -4.48 -42.06 1.45
CA GLU A 751 -3.61 -41.96 0.28
C GLU A 751 -3.18 -40.51 0.02
N LEU A 752 -4.11 -39.56 0.12
CA LEU A 752 -3.85 -38.14 -0.08
C LEU A 752 -2.86 -37.59 0.95
N THR A 753 -2.86 -38.09 2.19
CA THR A 753 -1.92 -37.60 3.22
C THR A 753 -0.48 -38.09 3.07
N LYS A 754 -0.23 -39.09 2.20
CA LYS A 754 1.14 -39.54 1.90
C LYS A 754 1.98 -38.42 1.31
N ARG A 755 3.30 -38.53 1.50
CA ARG A 755 4.26 -37.56 0.98
C ARG A 755 4.06 -37.38 -0.55
N PRO A 756 3.96 -36.15 -1.07
CA PRO A 756 3.79 -35.92 -2.50
C PRO A 756 5.01 -36.33 -3.32
N SER A 757 4.91 -36.12 -4.64
CA SER A 757 6.06 -36.21 -5.55
C SER A 757 7.19 -35.26 -5.13
N LEU A 758 8.41 -35.48 -5.62
CA LEU A 758 9.56 -34.70 -5.16
C LEU A 758 9.39 -33.18 -5.36
N ILE A 759 8.84 -32.76 -6.51
CA ILE A 759 8.51 -31.34 -6.73
C ILE A 759 7.33 -30.93 -5.84
N GLY A 760 6.31 -31.78 -5.70
CA GLY A 760 5.15 -31.51 -4.84
C GLY A 760 5.47 -31.37 -3.35
N ASP A 761 6.52 -32.04 -2.87
CA ASP A 761 6.96 -31.98 -1.48
C ASP A 761 7.48 -30.58 -1.12
N SER A 762 8.15 -29.91 -2.05
CA SER A 762 8.56 -28.51 -1.89
C SER A 762 7.36 -27.56 -1.68
N ALA A 763 6.17 -27.88 -2.21
CA ALA A 763 4.95 -27.11 -1.96
C ALA A 763 4.43 -27.22 -0.51
N THR A 764 4.97 -28.16 0.27
CA THR A 764 4.61 -28.34 1.69
C THR A 764 5.51 -27.56 2.66
N HIS A 765 6.58 -26.97 2.15
CA HIS A 765 7.55 -26.21 2.91
C HIS A 765 7.26 -24.71 2.82
N ASP A 766 7.48 -23.99 3.92
CA ASP A 766 7.22 -22.56 4.01
C ASP A 766 8.51 -21.75 3.95
N ILE A 767 8.45 -20.55 3.35
CA ILE A 767 9.58 -19.62 3.27
C ILE A 767 9.60 -18.62 4.44
N TYR A 768 8.55 -18.57 5.27
CA TYR A 768 8.38 -17.55 6.32
C TYR A 768 9.56 -17.48 7.31
N ASP A 769 9.99 -18.61 7.86
CA ASP A 769 11.07 -18.63 8.86
C ASP A 769 12.46 -18.34 8.25
N LEU A 770 12.65 -18.68 6.96
CA LEU A 770 13.87 -18.39 6.21
C LEU A 770 14.00 -16.91 5.89
N LEU A 771 12.90 -16.26 5.48
CA LEU A 771 12.86 -14.82 5.30
C LEU A 771 13.13 -14.11 6.64
N LYS A 772 12.46 -14.52 7.72
CA LYS A 772 12.62 -13.93 9.04
C LYS A 772 14.05 -14.04 9.59
N SER A 773 14.70 -15.19 9.44
CA SER A 773 16.08 -15.39 9.91
C SER A 773 17.12 -14.64 9.09
N SER A 774 16.98 -14.61 7.76
CA SER A 774 17.91 -13.92 6.85
C SER A 774 17.86 -12.39 7.00
N PHE A 775 16.67 -11.84 7.29
CA PHE A 775 16.50 -10.41 7.62
C PHE A 775 17.24 -9.98 8.90
N LEU A 776 17.35 -10.87 9.89
CA LEU A 776 18.03 -10.59 11.16
C LEU A 776 19.56 -10.68 11.05
N ASN A 777 20.07 -11.42 10.06
CA ASN A 777 21.50 -11.66 9.85
C ASN A 777 22.20 -10.65 8.91
N ASN A 778 21.45 -9.68 8.37
CA ASN A 778 21.98 -8.55 7.58
C ASN A 778 22.67 -8.97 6.26
N ASP A 779 22.14 -10.02 5.61
CA ASP A 779 22.54 -10.50 4.27
C ASP A 779 22.15 -9.53 3.15
N ASP A 780 22.60 -9.79 1.92
CA ASP A 780 22.19 -9.01 0.74
C ASP A 780 20.66 -8.90 0.63
N PRO A 781 20.06 -7.72 0.84
CA PRO A 781 18.61 -7.62 0.84
C PRO A 781 18.01 -8.03 -0.52
N HIS A 782 18.68 -7.74 -1.64
CA HIS A 782 18.23 -8.12 -2.98
C HIS A 782 18.40 -9.62 -3.29
N GLY A 783 19.17 -10.34 -2.46
CA GLY A 783 19.41 -11.78 -2.55
C GLY A 783 18.53 -12.63 -1.63
N ILE A 784 17.97 -12.05 -0.55
CA ILE A 784 17.15 -12.77 0.45
C ILE A 784 16.01 -13.54 -0.21
N TRP A 785 15.30 -12.90 -1.13
CA TRP A 785 14.15 -13.52 -1.82
C TRP A 785 14.58 -14.72 -2.67
N VAL A 786 15.63 -14.55 -3.48
CA VAL A 786 16.18 -15.60 -4.36
C VAL A 786 16.66 -16.77 -3.52
N ASN A 787 17.34 -16.49 -2.40
CA ASN A 787 17.84 -17.52 -1.49
C ASN A 787 16.71 -18.34 -0.88
N ALA A 788 15.63 -17.71 -0.41
CA ALA A 788 14.50 -18.42 0.19
C ALA A 788 13.87 -19.44 -0.79
N PHE A 789 13.68 -19.04 -2.05
CA PHE A 789 13.19 -19.95 -3.09
C PHE A 789 14.21 -21.02 -3.48
N ASN A 790 15.49 -20.69 -3.47
CA ASN A 790 16.56 -21.65 -3.69
C ASN A 790 16.58 -22.75 -2.62
N GLU A 791 16.47 -22.37 -1.34
CA GLU A 791 16.44 -23.30 -0.20
C GLU A 791 15.24 -24.26 -0.28
N VAL A 792 14.05 -23.75 -0.60
CA VAL A 792 12.81 -24.52 -0.52
C VAL A 792 12.53 -25.34 -1.78
N LEU A 793 12.84 -24.81 -2.97
CA LEU A 793 12.48 -25.44 -4.24
C LEU A 793 13.62 -26.22 -4.89
N LEU A 794 14.82 -25.65 -4.93
CA LEU A 794 15.90 -26.15 -5.80
C LEU A 794 16.94 -26.99 -5.05
N LYS A 795 17.32 -26.61 -3.83
CA LYS A 795 18.26 -27.38 -3.03
C LYS A 795 17.81 -28.81 -2.71
N PRO A 796 16.53 -29.07 -2.34
CA PRO A 796 16.08 -30.42 -2.00
C PRO A 796 16.19 -31.42 -3.15
N ILE A 797 16.26 -30.92 -4.38
CA ILE A 797 16.36 -31.71 -5.62
C ILE A 797 17.72 -31.61 -6.30
N GLY A 798 18.73 -31.03 -5.63
CA GLY A 798 20.10 -30.95 -6.12
C GLY A 798 20.38 -29.83 -7.14
N LEU A 799 19.42 -28.92 -7.38
CA LEU A 799 19.55 -27.83 -8.35
C LEU A 799 19.88 -26.47 -7.72
N GLY A 800 20.08 -26.42 -6.40
CA GLY A 800 20.20 -25.16 -5.67
C GLY A 800 21.58 -24.49 -5.67
N ASN A 801 22.48 -24.87 -6.60
CA ASN A 801 23.80 -24.26 -6.70
C ASN A 801 23.75 -22.96 -7.51
N MET A 802 23.75 -21.83 -6.82
CA MET A 802 23.67 -20.49 -7.41
C MET A 802 24.91 -20.07 -8.21
N SER A 803 26.02 -20.81 -8.12
CA SER A 803 27.24 -20.54 -8.88
C SER A 803 27.25 -21.17 -10.28
N LYS A 804 26.16 -21.86 -10.68
CA LYS A 804 26.06 -22.50 -12.00
C LYS A 804 25.37 -21.58 -13.00
N TYR A 805 25.93 -21.49 -14.20
CA TYR A 805 25.30 -20.89 -15.37
C TYR A 805 24.28 -21.86 -15.99
N MET A 806 23.31 -21.31 -16.72
CA MET A 806 22.44 -22.12 -17.59
C MET A 806 22.99 -22.12 -19.01
N ALA A 807 22.87 -23.27 -19.67
CA ALA A 807 23.09 -23.43 -21.10
C ALA A 807 22.00 -24.38 -21.67
N PRO A 808 21.70 -24.32 -22.97
CA PRO A 808 20.57 -25.05 -23.54
C PRO A 808 20.89 -26.50 -23.90
N ASP A 809 22.17 -26.83 -24.13
CA ASP A 809 22.66 -28.18 -24.41
C ASP A 809 24.18 -28.27 -24.24
N GLU A 810 24.68 -29.51 -24.29
CA GLU A 810 26.11 -29.84 -24.18
C GLU A 810 26.96 -29.19 -25.28
N ASN A 811 26.46 -29.16 -26.52
CA ASN A 811 27.18 -28.56 -27.66
C ASN A 811 27.41 -27.05 -27.44
N THR A 812 26.43 -26.38 -26.85
CA THR A 812 26.51 -24.97 -26.50
C THR A 812 27.50 -24.76 -25.37
N VAL A 813 27.51 -25.61 -24.34
CA VAL A 813 28.52 -25.52 -23.28
C VAL A 813 29.92 -25.70 -23.83
N GLN A 814 30.14 -26.70 -24.70
CA GLN A 814 31.44 -26.92 -25.35
C GLN A 814 31.88 -25.70 -26.18
N ARG A 815 30.95 -25.08 -26.91
CA ARG A 815 31.22 -23.82 -27.62
C ARG A 815 31.60 -22.70 -26.66
N ILE A 816 30.82 -22.49 -25.60
CA ILE A 816 31.06 -21.43 -24.62
C ILE A 816 32.43 -21.62 -23.95
N VAL A 817 32.75 -22.83 -23.49
CA VAL A 817 34.04 -23.17 -22.86
C VAL A 817 35.21 -23.01 -23.83
N ARG A 818 35.06 -23.42 -25.09
CA ARG A 818 36.09 -23.22 -26.12
C ARG A 818 36.38 -21.74 -26.34
N ASP A 819 35.33 -20.92 -26.43
CA ASP A 819 35.44 -19.49 -26.68
C ASP A 819 35.84 -18.73 -25.39
N ASN A 820 35.63 -19.34 -24.21
CA ASN A 820 35.92 -18.80 -22.88
C ASN A 820 36.70 -19.82 -22.02
N PRO A 821 38.01 -20.03 -22.25
CA PRO A 821 38.79 -21.12 -21.63
C PRO A 821 38.93 -21.08 -20.10
N HIS A 822 38.45 -20.02 -19.47
CA HIS A 822 38.41 -19.86 -18.02
C HIS A 822 37.15 -20.44 -17.37
N LEU A 823 36.14 -20.78 -18.18
CA LEU A 823 34.95 -21.50 -17.78
C LEU A 823 35.15 -23.00 -18.06
N GLN A 824 34.50 -23.85 -17.26
CA GLN A 824 34.55 -25.30 -17.39
C GLN A 824 33.15 -25.87 -17.56
N ARG A 825 33.06 -27.12 -18.03
CA ARG A 825 31.76 -27.79 -18.23
C ARG A 825 30.95 -27.84 -16.94
N GLU A 826 31.64 -28.03 -15.83
CA GLU A 826 31.06 -28.14 -14.50
C GLU A 826 30.38 -26.84 -14.09
N ASP A 827 30.74 -25.69 -14.64
CA ASP A 827 30.12 -24.40 -14.33
C ASP A 827 28.69 -24.28 -14.88
N PHE A 828 28.23 -25.24 -15.70
CA PHE A 828 26.93 -25.17 -16.38
C PHE A 828 25.97 -26.27 -15.96
N ILE A 829 24.70 -25.90 -15.86
CA ILE A 829 23.55 -26.82 -15.89
C ILE A 829 22.84 -26.71 -17.24
N ILE A 830 22.36 -27.84 -17.74
CA ILE A 830 21.62 -27.92 -19.01
C ILE A 830 20.28 -28.63 -18.79
N PRO A 831 19.23 -28.33 -19.58
CA PRO A 831 18.00 -29.11 -19.54
C PRO A 831 18.21 -30.59 -19.89
N ALA A 832 17.35 -31.46 -19.36
CA ALA A 832 17.34 -32.88 -19.68
C ALA A 832 16.93 -33.13 -21.15
N PRO A 833 17.56 -34.07 -21.89
CA PRO A 833 17.31 -34.26 -23.33
C PRO A 833 15.87 -34.62 -23.72
N GLU A 834 15.10 -35.27 -22.83
CA GLU A 834 13.69 -35.63 -23.06
C GLU A 834 12.70 -34.56 -22.56
N ARG A 835 13.06 -33.30 -22.72
CA ARG A 835 12.25 -32.15 -22.32
C ARG A 835 11.95 -31.27 -23.53
N PRO A 836 10.95 -30.37 -23.42
CA PRO A 836 10.69 -29.40 -24.47
C PRO A 836 11.96 -28.70 -24.95
N ARG A 837 12.06 -28.51 -26.27
CA ARG A 837 13.27 -28.03 -26.95
C ARG A 837 13.72 -26.65 -26.47
N ALA A 838 12.77 -25.77 -26.20
CA ALA A 838 12.97 -24.42 -25.69
C ALA A 838 12.18 -24.21 -24.40
N PHE A 839 12.74 -23.41 -23.49
CA PHE A 839 12.12 -23.10 -22.20
C PHE A 839 12.25 -21.61 -21.88
N VAL A 840 11.12 -20.93 -21.69
CA VAL A 840 11.10 -19.49 -21.39
C VAL A 840 10.41 -19.26 -20.05
N MET A 841 11.16 -18.73 -19.10
CA MET A 841 10.66 -18.26 -17.81
C MET A 841 10.39 -16.76 -17.90
N LEU A 842 9.20 -16.33 -17.46
CA LEU A 842 8.84 -14.93 -17.50
C LEU A 842 9.24 -14.18 -16.23
N GLY A 843 9.89 -13.04 -16.45
CA GLY A 843 10.11 -11.97 -15.49
C GLY A 843 9.59 -10.64 -16.06
N VAL A 844 9.70 -9.59 -15.28
CA VAL A 844 9.46 -8.21 -15.71
C VAL A 844 10.68 -7.34 -15.43
N LEU A 845 11.05 -6.49 -16.38
CA LEU A 845 11.91 -5.35 -16.15
C LEU A 845 11.03 -4.23 -15.61
N LEU A 846 11.20 -3.95 -14.32
CA LEU A 846 10.64 -2.76 -13.69
C LEU A 846 11.55 -1.57 -14.03
N ALA A 847 11.51 -0.52 -13.24
CA ALA A 847 12.37 0.63 -13.45
C ALA A 847 13.84 0.37 -13.06
N PRO A 848 14.78 1.09 -13.69
CA PRO A 848 16.15 1.19 -13.20
C PRO A 848 16.22 1.55 -11.71
N LEU A 849 17.30 1.17 -11.03
CA LEU A 849 17.58 1.66 -9.68
C LEU A 849 17.56 3.20 -9.68
N GLY A 850 16.88 3.79 -8.71
CA GLY A 850 16.67 5.22 -8.67
C GLY A 850 15.54 5.72 -9.57
N HIS A 851 14.71 4.85 -10.16
CA HIS A 851 13.50 5.21 -10.94
C HIS A 851 12.18 4.45 -10.59
N GLU A 852 11.02 4.99 -10.94
CA GLU A 852 9.66 4.43 -10.69
C GLU A 852 9.08 3.67 -11.88
N SER A 853 8.24 2.68 -11.59
CA SER A 853 7.60 1.79 -12.58
C SER A 853 6.12 2.14 -12.76
N ALA A 854 5.67 2.19 -14.01
CA ALA A 854 4.30 2.49 -14.42
C ALA A 854 3.92 1.57 -15.59
N ASP A 855 2.63 1.55 -15.96
CA ASP A 855 2.13 0.70 -17.05
C ASP A 855 2.87 0.92 -18.37
N ASP A 856 3.32 2.15 -18.63
CA ASP A 856 4.04 2.57 -19.83
C ASP A 856 5.56 2.57 -19.66
N THR A 857 6.10 2.02 -18.56
CA THR A 857 7.55 1.94 -18.33
C THR A 857 8.07 0.54 -18.00
N VAL A 858 7.21 -0.46 -17.82
CA VAL A 858 7.62 -1.85 -17.57
C VAL A 858 7.74 -2.67 -18.84
N VAL A 859 8.73 -3.57 -18.91
CA VAL A 859 9.00 -4.35 -20.13
C VAL A 859 9.17 -5.81 -19.80
N SER A 860 8.75 -6.71 -20.70
CA SER A 860 8.93 -8.15 -20.47
C SER A 860 10.41 -8.51 -20.34
N LEU A 861 10.75 -9.36 -19.37
CA LEU A 861 12.03 -10.05 -19.29
C LEU A 861 11.79 -11.53 -19.61
N GLN A 862 12.45 -12.03 -20.65
CA GLN A 862 12.40 -13.45 -20.99
C GLN A 862 13.72 -14.09 -20.61
N MET A 863 13.64 -15.09 -19.73
CA MET A 863 14.80 -15.80 -19.20
C MET A 863 14.79 -17.23 -19.75
N SER A 864 15.85 -17.66 -20.40
CA SER A 864 15.94 -18.98 -21.01
C SER A 864 17.32 -19.58 -20.81
N PRO A 865 17.51 -20.90 -20.88
CA PRO A 865 18.84 -21.49 -20.80
C PRO A 865 19.77 -21.08 -21.95
N ASP A 866 19.24 -20.67 -23.10
CA ASP A 866 20.03 -20.17 -24.24
C ASP A 866 20.25 -18.66 -24.19
N PHE A 867 19.18 -17.87 -24.29
CA PHE A 867 19.22 -16.42 -24.41
C PHE A 867 18.25 -15.76 -23.44
N SER A 868 18.72 -14.74 -22.73
CA SER A 868 17.92 -13.95 -21.82
C SER A 868 17.95 -12.48 -22.23
N GLY A 869 16.83 -11.79 -22.04
CA GLY A 869 16.69 -10.38 -22.41
C GLY A 869 15.25 -9.97 -22.67
N SER A 870 15.08 -8.79 -23.25
CA SER A 870 13.79 -8.25 -23.62
C SER A 870 13.71 -8.16 -25.15
N PRO A 871 12.98 -9.06 -25.81
CA PRO A 871 12.82 -8.99 -27.25
C PRO A 871 11.93 -7.80 -27.63
N PHE A 872 12.26 -7.13 -28.72
CA PHE A 872 11.62 -5.93 -29.26
C PHE A 872 11.80 -4.67 -28.42
N TYR A 873 11.55 -3.52 -29.04
CA TYR A 873 11.47 -2.24 -28.35
C TYR A 873 10.01 -2.00 -27.96
N PRO A 874 9.71 -1.64 -26.70
CA PRO A 874 8.33 -1.43 -26.27
C PRO A 874 7.72 -0.21 -26.97
N GLY A 875 6.56 -0.42 -27.59
CA GLY A 875 5.75 0.62 -28.19
C GLY A 875 6.31 1.23 -29.48
N ARG A 876 5.62 2.23 -30.02
CA ARG A 876 6.04 2.89 -31.27
C ARG A 876 7.26 3.77 -31.10
N GLU A 877 7.57 4.24 -29.89
CA GLU A 877 8.72 5.13 -29.64
C GLU A 877 9.99 4.37 -29.30
N GLY A 878 9.91 3.19 -28.68
CA GLY A 878 11.06 2.32 -28.34
C GLY A 878 12.05 2.93 -27.35
N GLN A 879 11.71 4.09 -26.77
CA GLN A 879 12.43 4.76 -25.70
C GLN A 879 11.44 4.99 -24.56
N LEU A 880 11.77 4.50 -23.38
CA LEU A 880 10.95 4.68 -22.20
C LEU A 880 11.51 5.83 -21.38
N LYS A 881 10.61 6.62 -20.82
CA LYS A 881 10.94 7.71 -19.90
C LYS A 881 10.64 7.22 -18.50
N TYR A 882 11.69 7.00 -17.74
CA TYR A 882 11.59 6.65 -16.34
C TYR A 882 11.63 7.91 -15.50
N ASP A 883 10.61 8.12 -14.69
CA ASP A 883 10.65 9.15 -13.67
C ASP A 883 11.43 8.62 -12.45
N GLU A 884 12.10 9.51 -11.73
CA GLU A 884 13.02 9.17 -10.62
C GLU A 884 12.28 8.51 -9.43
N GLU A 885 12.91 7.52 -8.79
CA GLU A 885 12.43 6.72 -7.65
C GLU A 885 12.39 7.58 -6.42
N GLY A 886 11.19 7.75 -5.89
CA GLY A 886 11.05 8.52 -4.68
C GLY A 886 11.14 10.01 -4.97
N GLU A 887 9.98 10.54 -5.33
CA GLU A 887 9.35 11.42 -4.35
C GLU A 887 9.28 10.75 -2.97
N ARG A 888 10.40 10.69 -2.21
CA ARG A 888 10.54 10.50 -0.74
C ARG A 888 11.89 9.83 -0.34
N TRP A 889 12.81 10.66 0.17
CA TRP A 889 13.72 10.35 1.30
C TRP A 889 15.04 9.58 1.12
N LEU A 890 16.12 10.34 0.88
CA LEU A 890 17.50 10.24 1.43
C LEU A 890 18.57 10.34 0.35
N HIS A 891 19.44 11.34 0.52
CA HIS A 891 20.66 11.62 -0.23
C HIS A 891 20.49 11.95 -1.73
N ARG A 892 21.36 12.85 -2.21
CA ARG A 892 21.44 13.28 -3.61
C ARG A 892 21.32 12.08 -4.55
N SER A 893 20.23 12.04 -5.30
CA SER A 893 20.21 11.41 -6.60
C SER A 893 20.21 12.57 -7.59
N ASP A 894 21.38 12.97 -8.07
CA ASP A 894 21.55 13.85 -9.23
C ASP A 894 21.11 13.12 -10.53
N ILE A 895 20.05 12.31 -10.47
CA ILE A 895 19.70 11.32 -11.50
C ILE A 895 18.47 11.83 -12.25
N PRO A 896 18.63 12.69 -13.27
CA PRO A 896 17.51 13.23 -14.03
C PRO A 896 16.64 12.11 -14.61
N ALA A 897 15.35 12.39 -14.81
CA ALA A 897 14.42 11.55 -15.55
C ALA A 897 15.12 10.85 -16.74
N LEU A 898 15.23 9.54 -16.63
CA LEU A 898 16.06 8.74 -17.51
C LEU A 898 15.26 8.33 -18.72
N LYS A 899 15.53 8.98 -19.86
CA LYS A 899 15.06 8.49 -21.14
C LYS A 899 16.07 7.48 -21.69
N MET A 900 15.68 6.22 -21.80
CA MET A 900 16.57 5.18 -22.31
C MET A 900 15.88 4.23 -23.28
N VAL A 901 16.68 3.70 -24.21
CA VAL A 901 16.29 2.59 -25.09
C VAL A 901 16.36 1.31 -24.26
N ILE A 902 15.34 0.47 -24.34
CA ILE A 902 15.28 -0.82 -23.63
C ILE A 902 14.83 -1.91 -24.59
N GLY A 903 15.39 -3.10 -24.41
CA GLY A 903 15.08 -4.28 -25.20
C GLY A 903 15.78 -4.28 -26.56
N GLY A 904 15.08 -4.76 -27.56
CA GLY A 904 15.56 -4.87 -28.94
C GLY A 904 16.37 -6.12 -29.25
N GLY A 905 16.52 -7.04 -28.28
CA GLY A 905 17.26 -8.29 -28.48
C GLY A 905 17.61 -9.01 -27.18
N MET A 906 18.40 -10.07 -27.33
CA MET A 906 18.76 -10.99 -26.25
C MET A 906 20.26 -11.31 -26.29
N VAL A 907 20.81 -11.70 -25.14
CA VAL A 907 22.21 -12.11 -24.97
C VAL A 907 22.26 -13.55 -24.44
N GLU A 908 23.31 -14.30 -24.78
CA GLU A 908 23.49 -15.63 -24.19
C GLU A 908 23.44 -15.57 -22.67
N THR A 909 22.68 -16.48 -22.07
CA THR A 909 22.29 -16.38 -20.66
C THR A 909 23.48 -16.41 -19.70
N PHE A 910 24.58 -17.09 -20.05
CA PHE A 910 25.78 -17.07 -19.21
C PHE A 910 26.47 -15.70 -19.13
N ALA A 911 26.22 -14.83 -20.11
CA ALA A 911 26.69 -13.44 -20.15
C ALA A 911 25.60 -12.43 -19.76
N PHE A 912 24.36 -12.86 -19.51
CA PHE A 912 23.30 -11.99 -19.02
C PHE A 912 23.67 -11.42 -17.64
N GLY A 913 23.43 -10.12 -17.43
CA GLY A 913 23.92 -9.39 -16.25
C GLY A 913 25.30 -8.74 -16.45
N SER A 914 25.92 -8.87 -17.63
CA SER A 914 27.16 -8.16 -17.96
C SER A 914 26.95 -6.66 -18.14
N ASP A 915 28.04 -5.90 -18.06
CA ASP A 915 28.07 -4.54 -18.59
C ASP A 915 28.14 -4.56 -20.13
N THR A 916 28.05 -3.37 -20.72
CA THR A 916 28.11 -3.00 -22.12
C THR A 916 29.26 -3.72 -22.87
N PRO A 917 28.99 -4.40 -24.00
CA PRO A 917 30.01 -5.01 -24.85
C PRO A 917 31.09 -4.02 -25.35
N PHE A 918 32.33 -4.50 -25.51
CA PHE A 918 33.46 -3.66 -25.92
C PHE A 918 33.46 -3.29 -27.42
N SER A 919 32.81 -4.09 -28.26
CA SER A 919 32.98 -4.04 -29.72
C SER A 919 31.68 -3.74 -30.48
N SER A 920 30.60 -4.48 -30.21
CA SER A 920 29.30 -4.30 -30.88
C SER A 920 28.14 -4.55 -29.93
N GLN A 921 27.16 -3.63 -29.93
CA GLN A 921 25.87 -3.80 -29.27
C GLN A 921 24.73 -4.08 -30.25
N SER A 922 24.99 -4.14 -31.56
CA SER A 922 23.95 -4.28 -32.59
C SER A 922 23.66 -5.73 -32.97
N GLY A 923 24.16 -6.68 -32.16
CA GLY A 923 24.18 -8.11 -32.49
C GLY A 923 25.51 -8.59 -33.07
N GLY A 924 25.70 -9.90 -33.01
CA GLY A 924 26.89 -10.57 -33.56
C GLY A 924 27.21 -11.87 -32.83
N HIS A 925 28.10 -12.65 -33.44
CA HIS A 925 28.69 -13.82 -32.80
C HIS A 925 30.03 -13.46 -32.16
N HIS A 926 30.40 -14.15 -31.09
CA HIS A 926 31.71 -14.01 -30.45
C HIS A 926 32.02 -12.55 -30.03
N VAL A 927 31.02 -11.88 -29.44
CA VAL A 927 31.14 -10.48 -29.01
C VAL A 927 31.84 -10.43 -27.67
N LYS A 928 32.97 -9.71 -27.62
CA LYS A 928 33.72 -9.50 -26.37
C LYS A 928 32.98 -8.55 -25.43
N MET A 929 32.75 -8.96 -24.19
CA MET A 929 32.13 -8.16 -23.13
C MET A 929 32.66 -8.50 -21.73
N PRO A 930 32.46 -7.64 -20.73
CA PRO A 930 32.80 -7.95 -19.34
C PRO A 930 32.05 -9.20 -18.85
N SER A 931 32.68 -10.02 -18.00
CA SER A 931 31.96 -11.07 -17.28
C SER A 931 30.91 -10.47 -16.34
N PRO A 932 29.73 -11.10 -16.17
CA PRO A 932 28.80 -10.72 -15.13
C PRO A 932 29.40 -10.93 -13.74
N SER A 933 28.99 -10.11 -12.76
CA SER A 933 29.48 -10.19 -11.38
C SER A 933 29.07 -11.47 -10.65
N GLU A 934 27.94 -12.06 -11.07
CA GLU A 934 27.42 -13.33 -10.58
C GLU A 934 26.80 -14.13 -11.74
N PRO A 935 26.81 -15.48 -11.69
CA PRO A 935 26.09 -16.28 -12.66
C PRO A 935 24.59 -16.02 -12.63
N PHE A 936 23.99 -15.84 -13.81
CA PHE A 936 22.53 -15.85 -13.93
C PHE A 936 22.00 -17.29 -13.83
N SER A 937 21.92 -17.78 -12.60
CA SER A 937 21.58 -19.16 -12.27
C SER A 937 20.09 -19.46 -12.39
N LEU A 938 19.74 -20.75 -12.44
CA LEU A 938 18.34 -21.20 -12.38
C LEU A 938 17.62 -20.67 -11.14
N ALA A 939 18.31 -20.61 -9.99
CA ALA A 939 17.78 -20.05 -8.75
C ALA A 939 17.42 -18.57 -8.90
N LYS A 940 18.29 -17.78 -9.56
CA LYS A 940 17.98 -16.37 -9.86
C LYS A 940 16.77 -16.26 -10.78
N ALA A 941 16.70 -17.05 -11.85
CA ALA A 941 15.58 -17.03 -12.79
C ALA A 941 14.25 -17.43 -12.12
N VAL A 942 14.24 -18.50 -11.32
CA VAL A 942 13.08 -18.93 -10.52
C VAL A 942 12.70 -17.85 -9.52
N GLY A 943 13.65 -17.33 -8.73
CA GLY A 943 13.39 -16.30 -7.72
C GLY A 943 12.84 -15.00 -8.30
N VAL A 944 13.34 -14.56 -9.46
CA VAL A 944 12.80 -13.41 -10.23
C VAL A 944 11.38 -13.70 -10.68
N SER A 945 11.16 -14.87 -11.30
CA SER A 945 9.83 -15.31 -11.72
C SER A 945 8.88 -15.53 -10.53
N SER A 946 9.33 -15.52 -9.27
CA SER A 946 8.50 -15.64 -8.06
C SER A 946 8.18 -14.32 -7.37
N ALA A 947 8.81 -13.20 -7.75
CA ALA A 947 8.77 -11.94 -7.01
C ALA A 947 7.46 -11.15 -7.20
N ALA A 948 6.30 -11.77 -6.96
CA ALA A 948 4.97 -11.18 -7.16
C ALA A 948 4.67 -9.97 -6.25
N PHE A 949 5.48 -9.73 -5.23
CA PHE A 949 5.40 -8.50 -4.43
C PHE A 949 5.97 -7.28 -5.19
N SER A 950 6.80 -7.49 -6.21
CA SER A 950 7.63 -6.46 -6.84
C SER A 950 6.82 -5.37 -7.55
N ALA A 951 5.71 -5.68 -8.23
CA ALA A 951 4.87 -4.62 -8.82
C ALA A 951 4.15 -3.81 -7.75
N LEU A 952 3.54 -4.46 -6.76
CA LEU A 952 2.86 -3.79 -5.65
C LEU A 952 3.83 -2.90 -4.86
N THR A 953 5.05 -3.33 -4.57
CA THR A 953 6.04 -2.50 -3.85
C THR A 953 6.70 -1.45 -4.75
N SER A 954 6.73 -1.66 -6.07
CA SER A 954 7.15 -0.64 -7.05
C SER A 954 6.09 0.45 -7.26
N GLN A 955 4.80 0.12 -7.06
CA GLN A 955 3.66 1.04 -7.21
C GLN A 955 3.16 1.64 -5.87
N ALA A 956 3.31 0.95 -4.74
CA ALA A 956 2.70 1.29 -3.44
C ALA A 956 3.73 1.70 -2.37
N MET A 957 4.32 2.89 -2.55
CA MET A 957 5.23 3.48 -1.55
C MET A 957 4.53 4.11 -0.33
N ASP A 958 3.19 4.11 -0.26
CA ASP A 958 2.40 4.76 0.80
C ASP A 958 1.99 3.85 1.97
N VAL A 959 2.43 2.59 2.00
CA VAL A 959 2.09 1.63 3.07
C VAL A 959 3.33 1.34 3.94
N LEU A 960 3.14 1.37 5.27
CA LEU A 960 4.13 0.96 6.27
C LEU A 960 4.87 -0.33 5.84
N GLY A 961 6.16 -0.22 5.50
CA GLY A 961 7.03 -1.34 5.10
C GLY A 961 7.51 -1.32 3.63
N GLY A 962 7.01 -0.43 2.78
CA GLY A 962 7.35 -0.37 1.34
C GLY A 962 8.84 -0.24 1.01
N GLN A 963 9.60 0.59 1.74
CA GLN A 963 11.05 0.76 1.52
C GLN A 963 11.87 -0.50 1.87
N THR A 964 11.48 -1.22 2.93
CA THR A 964 12.13 -2.48 3.32
C THR A 964 11.78 -3.60 2.34
N ALA A 965 10.60 -3.56 1.74
CA ALA A 965 10.15 -4.53 0.74
C ALA A 965 10.73 -4.26 -0.67
N GLN A 966 11.03 -3.00 -1.04
CA GLN A 966 11.77 -2.70 -2.28
C GLN A 966 13.21 -3.22 -2.25
N ALA A 967 13.86 -3.19 -1.08
CA ALA A 967 15.20 -3.75 -0.90
C ALA A 967 15.24 -5.28 -1.16
N LEU A 968 14.09 -5.97 -1.13
CA LEU A 968 13.99 -7.40 -1.47
C LEU A 968 13.87 -7.68 -2.96
N ILE A 969 13.57 -6.68 -3.79
CA ILE A 969 13.36 -6.90 -5.22
C ILE A 969 14.70 -7.29 -5.85
N PRO A 970 14.80 -8.43 -6.55
CA PRO A 970 16.03 -8.80 -7.23
C PRO A 970 16.44 -7.73 -8.26
N VAL A 971 17.75 -7.54 -8.44
CA VAL A 971 18.30 -6.61 -9.42
C VAL A 971 19.19 -7.32 -10.42
N SER A 972 19.31 -6.76 -11.62
CA SER A 972 20.26 -7.21 -12.64
C SER A 972 20.71 -6.06 -13.54
N THR A 973 21.91 -6.15 -14.08
CA THR A 973 22.44 -5.17 -15.05
C THR A 973 21.96 -5.53 -16.45
N LEU A 974 21.39 -4.56 -17.16
CA LEU A 974 20.95 -4.73 -18.54
C LEU A 974 21.37 -3.55 -19.42
N TRP A 975 21.56 -3.83 -20.69
CA TRP A 975 21.80 -2.86 -21.75
C TRP A 975 20.95 -3.22 -22.97
N PRO A 976 20.46 -2.25 -23.76
CA PRO A 976 19.64 -2.52 -24.93
C PRO A 976 20.48 -3.02 -26.11
N VAL A 977 19.93 -3.93 -26.91
CA VAL A 977 20.53 -4.29 -28.20
C VAL A 977 20.19 -3.19 -29.19
N THR A 978 21.22 -2.60 -29.80
CA THR A 978 21.09 -1.44 -30.70
C THR A 978 20.68 -1.87 -32.12
N SER A 979 20.16 -0.93 -32.91
CA SER A 979 19.65 -1.17 -34.26
C SER A 979 19.91 0.06 -35.15
N LYS A 980 19.53 0.03 -36.44
CA LYS A 980 19.62 1.23 -37.29
C LYS A 980 18.72 2.34 -36.74
N ARG A 981 17.58 1.96 -36.14
CA ARG A 981 16.67 2.85 -35.43
C ARG A 981 17.29 3.51 -34.20
N PHE A 982 18.14 2.80 -33.46
CA PHE A 982 18.83 3.33 -32.28
C PHE A 982 20.35 3.08 -32.36
N PRO A 983 21.09 3.88 -33.16
CA PRO A 983 22.51 3.65 -33.39
C PRO A 983 23.38 4.10 -32.21
N GLY A 984 24.61 3.57 -32.20
CA GLY A 984 25.67 3.91 -31.25
C GLY A 984 25.52 3.24 -29.89
N PRO A 985 26.62 3.14 -29.11
CA PRO A 985 26.63 2.43 -27.84
C PRO A 985 25.68 3.08 -26.81
N LYS A 986 24.95 2.26 -26.07
CA LYS A 986 24.08 2.62 -24.95
C LYS A 986 24.63 2.00 -23.67
N ALA A 987 24.72 2.79 -22.62
CA ALA A 987 25.23 2.32 -21.34
C ALA A 987 24.29 1.28 -20.71
N ALA A 988 24.87 0.33 -19.97
CA ALA A 988 24.11 -0.55 -19.10
C ALA A 988 23.55 0.20 -17.89
N ALA A 989 22.42 -0.26 -17.37
CA ALA A 989 21.82 0.21 -16.15
C ALA A 989 21.40 -0.99 -15.28
N LYS A 990 21.39 -0.81 -13.96
CA LYS A 990 20.83 -1.80 -13.03
C LYS A 990 19.31 -1.63 -12.97
N PHE A 991 18.57 -2.69 -13.29
CA PHE A 991 17.11 -2.74 -13.23
C PHE A 991 16.65 -3.56 -12.03
N LYS A 992 15.55 -3.11 -11.44
CA LYS A 992 14.69 -3.98 -10.61
C LYS A 992 14.02 -4.99 -11.54
N ILE A 993 14.09 -6.27 -11.18
CA ILE A 993 13.50 -7.36 -11.96
C ILE A 993 12.54 -8.18 -11.09
N GLY A 994 11.33 -8.40 -11.61
CA GLY A 994 10.20 -8.93 -10.86
C GLY A 994 9.53 -10.13 -11.52
N ASP A 995 8.41 -10.57 -10.93
CA ASP A 995 7.59 -11.68 -11.46
C ASP A 995 6.94 -11.27 -12.79
N GLY A 996 7.10 -12.11 -13.82
CA GLY A 996 6.52 -11.86 -15.15
C GLY A 996 4.99 -11.84 -15.15
N GLY A 997 4.35 -12.38 -14.10
CA GLY A 997 2.91 -12.37 -13.92
C GLY A 997 2.30 -10.96 -13.86
N HIS A 998 3.11 -9.96 -13.53
CA HIS A 998 2.69 -8.56 -13.57
C HIS A 998 2.38 -8.07 -14.98
N MET A 999 3.05 -8.60 -16.02
CA MET A 999 2.79 -8.23 -17.41
C MET A 999 2.07 -9.33 -18.18
N ASP A 1000 2.38 -10.61 -17.94
CA ASP A 1000 1.69 -11.72 -18.59
C ASP A 1000 1.68 -12.96 -17.69
N ASN A 1001 0.67 -13.07 -16.84
CA ASN A 1001 0.51 -14.24 -15.98
C ASN A 1001 0.06 -15.51 -16.72
N SER A 1002 -0.26 -15.42 -18.01
CA SER A 1002 -0.72 -16.55 -18.82
C SER A 1002 0.42 -17.32 -19.50
N GLY A 1003 1.58 -16.67 -19.71
CA GLY A 1003 2.69 -17.21 -20.52
C GLY A 1003 2.42 -17.24 -22.03
N LEU A 1004 1.32 -16.66 -22.50
CA LEU A 1004 0.92 -16.72 -23.91
C LEU A 1004 1.76 -15.79 -24.80
N MET A 1005 2.16 -14.62 -24.31
CA MET A 1005 2.81 -13.60 -25.14
C MET A 1005 4.13 -14.06 -25.79
N PRO A 1006 5.05 -14.74 -25.07
CA PRO A 1006 6.29 -15.25 -25.67
C PRO A 1006 6.05 -16.29 -26.77
N ALA A 1007 5.00 -17.10 -26.64
CA ALA A 1007 4.65 -18.09 -27.66
C ALA A 1007 4.08 -17.41 -28.91
N LEU A 1008 3.27 -16.35 -28.76
CA LEU A 1008 2.78 -15.55 -29.89
C LEU A 1008 3.88 -14.76 -30.59
N GLN A 1009 4.84 -14.18 -29.84
CA GLN A 1009 6.01 -13.51 -30.43
C GLN A 1009 6.83 -14.45 -31.33
N ARG A 1010 6.91 -15.73 -30.98
CA ARG A 1010 7.60 -16.77 -31.76
C ARG A 1010 6.72 -17.40 -32.86
N LYS A 1011 5.50 -16.87 -33.06
CA LYS A 1011 4.49 -17.36 -34.02
C LYS A 1011 4.21 -18.86 -33.88
N VAL A 1012 4.15 -19.37 -32.64
CA VAL A 1012 3.81 -20.77 -32.40
C VAL A 1012 2.35 -21.02 -32.82
N PRO A 1013 2.08 -21.91 -33.79
CA PRO A 1013 0.74 -22.05 -34.37
C PRO A 1013 -0.23 -22.84 -33.47
N ARG A 1014 0.27 -23.63 -32.51
CA ARG A 1014 -0.54 -24.49 -31.63
C ARG A 1014 -0.09 -24.38 -30.18
N ILE A 1015 -0.97 -23.91 -29.30
CA ILE A 1015 -0.63 -23.57 -27.92
C ILE A 1015 -1.63 -24.23 -26.98
N ALA A 1016 -1.15 -24.93 -25.96
CA ALA A 1016 -1.92 -25.37 -24.81
C ALA A 1016 -1.58 -24.50 -23.60
N MET A 1017 -2.55 -23.72 -23.13
CA MET A 1017 -2.40 -22.78 -22.02
C MET A 1017 -3.19 -23.25 -20.81
N PHE A 1018 -2.49 -23.44 -19.69
CA PHE A 1018 -3.07 -23.78 -18.40
C PHE A 1018 -3.23 -22.50 -17.56
N LEU A 1019 -4.48 -22.15 -17.25
CA LEU A 1019 -4.86 -21.01 -16.43
C LEU A 1019 -5.22 -21.49 -15.01
N ASP A 1020 -4.23 -21.41 -14.11
CA ASP A 1020 -4.27 -21.91 -12.74
C ASP A 1020 -4.81 -20.84 -11.77
N THR A 1021 -6.03 -20.42 -12.07
CA THR A 1021 -6.68 -19.24 -11.49
C THR A 1021 -7.37 -19.48 -10.14
N ASP A 1022 -7.51 -18.41 -9.35
CA ASP A 1022 -8.37 -18.32 -8.17
C ASP A 1022 -9.80 -17.87 -8.50
N VAL A 1023 -10.04 -17.38 -9.71
CA VAL A 1023 -11.35 -16.98 -10.22
C VAL A 1023 -12.02 -18.17 -10.91
N LYS A 1024 -13.22 -18.55 -10.47
CA LYS A 1024 -14.00 -19.57 -11.17
C LYS A 1024 -14.79 -18.97 -12.34
N ILE A 1025 -15.12 -19.77 -13.36
CA ILE A 1025 -15.97 -19.29 -14.47
C ILE A 1025 -17.37 -18.88 -13.97
N GLY A 1026 -17.79 -17.65 -14.25
CA GLY A 1026 -19.08 -17.14 -13.81
C GLY A 1026 -20.24 -18.02 -14.29
N MET A 1027 -21.21 -18.25 -13.40
CA MET A 1027 -22.44 -19.00 -13.71
C MET A 1027 -23.69 -18.13 -13.68
N LYS A 1028 -23.55 -16.86 -13.29
CA LYS A 1028 -24.65 -15.89 -13.17
C LYS A 1028 -25.17 -15.47 -14.55
N SER A 1029 -24.26 -15.07 -15.44
CA SER A 1029 -24.57 -14.69 -16.82
C SER A 1029 -24.45 -15.91 -17.72
N ASP A 1030 -25.29 -16.02 -18.76
CA ASP A 1030 -25.19 -17.09 -19.75
C ASP A 1030 -24.26 -16.66 -20.89
N PHE A 1031 -23.01 -17.10 -20.87
CA PHE A 1031 -22.02 -16.72 -21.88
C PHE A 1031 -22.34 -17.30 -23.27
N CYS A 1032 -23.22 -18.30 -23.33
CA CYS A 1032 -23.70 -18.89 -24.57
C CYS A 1032 -24.90 -18.15 -25.17
N ALA A 1033 -25.55 -17.26 -24.43
CA ALA A 1033 -26.58 -16.40 -24.99
C ALA A 1033 -25.90 -15.36 -25.90
N PHE A 1034 -26.36 -15.18 -27.15
CA PHE A 1034 -25.80 -14.23 -28.14
C PHE A 1034 -26.04 -12.74 -27.76
N VAL A 1035 -25.95 -12.40 -26.48
CA VAL A 1035 -26.03 -11.06 -25.95
C VAL A 1035 -24.61 -10.61 -25.60
N PRO A 1036 -24.19 -9.39 -26.01
CA PRO A 1036 -22.92 -8.83 -25.58
C PRO A 1036 -22.87 -8.78 -24.05
N VAL A 1037 -21.85 -9.40 -23.47
CA VAL A 1037 -21.60 -9.37 -22.03
C VAL A 1037 -21.02 -8.01 -21.68
N ASP A 1038 -21.59 -7.34 -20.68
CA ASP A 1038 -21.05 -6.10 -20.14
C ASP A 1038 -19.61 -6.33 -19.61
N PRO A 1039 -18.60 -5.54 -20.03
CA PRO A 1039 -17.25 -5.62 -19.48
C PRO A 1039 -17.18 -5.61 -17.94
N GLY A 1040 -18.11 -4.91 -17.26
CA GLY A 1040 -18.20 -4.90 -15.80
C GLY A 1040 -18.63 -6.25 -15.21
N GLU A 1041 -19.43 -7.05 -15.94
CA GLU A 1041 -19.85 -8.39 -15.51
C GLU A 1041 -18.75 -9.45 -15.65
N LEU A 1042 -17.70 -9.18 -16.44
CA LEU A 1042 -16.55 -10.08 -16.58
C LEU A 1042 -15.61 -10.00 -15.38
N SER A 1043 -15.70 -8.92 -14.58
CA SER A 1043 -14.97 -8.78 -13.33
C SER A 1043 -15.40 -9.85 -12.31
N GLY A 1044 -14.48 -10.73 -11.94
CA GLY A 1044 -14.73 -11.86 -11.04
C GLY A 1044 -15.47 -13.06 -11.66
N ALA A 1045 -15.80 -13.01 -12.96
CA ALA A 1045 -16.43 -14.11 -13.70
C ALA A 1045 -15.48 -14.84 -14.65
N ALA A 1046 -14.32 -14.24 -14.97
CA ALA A 1046 -13.23 -14.86 -15.72
C ALA A 1046 -11.89 -14.31 -15.21
N ALA A 1047 -10.80 -15.05 -15.42
CA ALA A 1047 -9.47 -14.61 -14.99
C ALA A 1047 -9.01 -13.33 -15.72
N TRP A 1048 -8.56 -12.32 -14.97
CA TRP A 1048 -8.19 -11.01 -15.52
C TRP A 1048 -7.01 -11.08 -16.51
N TYR A 1049 -6.02 -11.93 -16.24
CA TYR A 1049 -4.85 -12.19 -17.12
C TYR A 1049 -5.17 -13.08 -18.33
N PHE A 1050 -6.44 -13.42 -18.52
CA PHE A 1050 -6.94 -14.02 -19.75
C PHE A 1050 -7.75 -13.02 -20.58
N VAL A 1051 -8.64 -12.26 -19.93
CA VAL A 1051 -9.50 -11.28 -20.63
C VAL A 1051 -8.72 -10.04 -21.10
N ASP A 1052 -7.57 -9.75 -20.50
CA ASP A 1052 -6.63 -8.72 -20.97
C ASP A 1052 -6.17 -8.96 -22.42
N LYS A 1053 -6.04 -10.23 -22.84
CA LYS A 1053 -5.70 -10.61 -24.22
C LYS A 1053 -6.73 -10.15 -25.25
N PHE A 1054 -7.93 -9.80 -24.78
CA PHE A 1054 -9.06 -9.35 -25.57
C PHE A 1054 -9.35 -7.85 -25.42
N GLY A 1055 -8.54 -7.12 -24.65
CA GLY A 1055 -8.62 -5.66 -24.49
C GLY A 1055 -9.17 -5.18 -23.15
N LEU A 1056 -9.32 -6.06 -22.16
CA LEU A 1056 -9.85 -5.73 -20.82
C LEU A 1056 -8.76 -5.61 -19.74
N GLY A 1057 -7.59 -5.06 -20.08
CA GLY A 1057 -6.42 -4.99 -19.19
C GLY A 1057 -6.25 -3.69 -18.40
N ALA A 1058 -7.22 -2.77 -18.40
CA ALA A 1058 -7.07 -1.45 -17.78
C ALA A 1058 -7.22 -1.47 -16.24
N HIS A 1059 -6.28 -0.84 -15.53
CA HIS A 1059 -6.26 -0.56 -14.08
C HIS A 1059 -6.59 -1.76 -13.15
N VAL A 1060 -5.70 -2.76 -13.13
CA VAL A 1060 -5.67 -3.81 -12.10
C VAL A 1060 -4.51 -3.52 -11.14
N ASP A 1061 -4.82 -3.16 -9.90
CA ASP A 1061 -3.81 -2.85 -8.87
C ASP A 1061 -2.76 -3.97 -8.74
N GLY A 1062 -1.47 -3.61 -8.80
CA GLY A 1062 -0.38 -4.58 -8.69
C GLY A 1062 -0.06 -5.39 -9.96
N SER A 1063 -0.62 -5.00 -11.11
CA SER A 1063 -0.30 -5.56 -12.44
C SER A 1063 -0.19 -4.47 -13.51
N PHE A 1064 0.41 -4.77 -14.66
CA PHE A 1064 0.68 -3.88 -15.78
C PHE A 1064 0.18 -4.48 -17.12
N LEU A 1065 -1.14 -4.54 -17.31
CA LEU A 1065 -1.78 -5.37 -18.35
C LEU A 1065 -2.38 -4.57 -19.51
N MET A 1066 -2.35 -3.25 -19.41
CA MET A 1066 -3.00 -2.35 -20.36
C MET A 1066 -2.56 -2.59 -21.82
N HIS A 1067 -1.37 -3.13 -22.03
CA HIS A 1067 -0.77 -3.35 -23.35
C HIS A 1067 -0.94 -4.76 -23.90
N ASN A 1068 -1.89 -5.57 -23.39
CA ASN A 1068 -1.94 -7.01 -23.68
C ASN A 1068 -2.94 -7.47 -24.75
N GLN A 1069 -3.64 -6.57 -25.43
CA GLN A 1069 -4.60 -7.01 -26.44
C GLN A 1069 -3.88 -7.68 -27.63
N VAL A 1070 -4.24 -8.94 -27.92
CA VAL A 1070 -3.71 -9.76 -29.02
C VAL A 1070 -4.79 -10.56 -29.75
N PHE A 1071 -6.03 -10.53 -29.25
CA PHE A 1071 -7.23 -11.07 -29.90
C PHE A 1071 -8.34 -10.01 -29.93
N ARG A 1072 -9.32 -10.20 -30.81
CA ARG A 1072 -10.48 -9.30 -30.88
C ARG A 1072 -11.46 -9.61 -29.76
N PHE A 1073 -12.02 -8.58 -29.15
CA PHE A 1073 -12.97 -8.72 -28.05
C PHE A 1073 -14.11 -9.73 -28.31
N LYS A 1074 -14.68 -9.72 -29.53
CA LYS A 1074 -15.76 -10.65 -29.95
C LYS A 1074 -15.38 -12.14 -29.85
N ASP A 1075 -14.10 -12.47 -29.92
CA ASP A 1075 -13.60 -13.84 -29.92
C ASP A 1075 -13.54 -14.43 -28.48
N LEU A 1076 -13.74 -13.60 -27.44
CA LEU A 1076 -13.76 -14.00 -26.03
C LEU A 1076 -15.01 -14.81 -25.66
N GLN A 1077 -16.19 -14.37 -26.10
CA GLN A 1077 -17.46 -14.96 -25.70
C GLN A 1077 -17.60 -16.46 -26.05
N PRO A 1078 -17.23 -16.93 -27.26
CA PRO A 1078 -17.25 -18.35 -27.58
C PRO A 1078 -16.37 -19.20 -26.65
N ILE A 1079 -15.23 -18.66 -26.20
CA ILE A 1079 -14.34 -19.34 -25.26
C ILE A 1079 -15.03 -19.47 -23.90
N LEU A 1080 -15.58 -18.37 -23.38
CA LEU A 1080 -16.31 -18.37 -22.11
C LEU A 1080 -17.51 -19.32 -22.14
N CYS A 1081 -18.23 -19.40 -23.27
CA CYS A 1081 -19.31 -20.36 -23.46
C CYS A 1081 -18.83 -21.82 -23.39
N ASP A 1082 -17.71 -22.17 -24.02
CA ASP A 1082 -17.15 -23.53 -23.93
C ASP A 1082 -16.80 -23.89 -22.48
N LEU A 1083 -16.07 -22.99 -21.80
CA LEU A 1083 -15.65 -23.19 -20.41
C LEU A 1083 -16.85 -23.33 -19.47
N GLN A 1084 -17.87 -22.48 -19.65
CA GLN A 1084 -19.11 -22.52 -18.89
C GLN A 1084 -19.91 -23.80 -19.18
N THR A 1085 -19.93 -24.28 -20.42
CA THR A 1085 -20.60 -25.52 -20.82
C THR A 1085 -19.95 -26.73 -20.15
N HIS A 1086 -18.62 -26.83 -20.16
CA HIS A 1086 -17.91 -27.90 -19.46
C HIS A 1086 -18.16 -27.86 -17.95
N ARG A 1087 -18.11 -26.67 -17.35
CA ARG A 1087 -18.43 -26.49 -15.93
C ARG A 1087 -19.87 -26.91 -15.59
N ARG A 1088 -20.86 -26.52 -16.40
CA ARG A 1088 -22.27 -26.94 -16.26
C ARG A 1088 -22.41 -28.46 -16.30
N ALA A 1089 -21.65 -29.13 -17.16
CA ALA A 1089 -21.59 -30.58 -17.26
C ALA A 1089 -20.78 -31.25 -16.12
N GLY A 1090 -20.19 -30.48 -15.20
CA GLY A 1090 -19.34 -31.00 -14.13
C GLY A 1090 -18.01 -31.57 -14.62
N ARG A 1091 -17.60 -31.25 -15.85
CA ARG A 1091 -16.35 -31.71 -16.46
C ARG A 1091 -15.26 -30.64 -16.31
N PRO A 1092 -13.98 -31.01 -16.37
CA PRO A 1092 -12.87 -30.05 -16.41
C PRO A 1092 -13.07 -29.04 -17.55
N ALA A 1093 -12.89 -27.75 -17.26
CA ALA A 1093 -13.23 -26.66 -18.17
C ALA A 1093 -12.12 -26.43 -19.21
N VAL A 1094 -12.43 -26.71 -20.48
CA VAL A 1094 -11.51 -26.51 -21.61
C VAL A 1094 -12.19 -25.79 -22.77
N SER A 1095 -11.41 -25.06 -23.57
CA SER A 1095 -11.87 -24.48 -24.83
C SER A 1095 -10.77 -24.59 -25.88
N LEU A 1096 -11.13 -24.98 -27.10
CA LEU A 1096 -10.20 -25.06 -28.22
C LEU A 1096 -10.73 -24.21 -29.38
N ARG A 1097 -9.99 -23.15 -29.71
CA ARG A 1097 -10.38 -22.19 -30.74
C ARG A 1097 -9.21 -21.88 -31.67
N ASP A 1098 -9.54 -21.65 -32.94
CA ASP A 1098 -8.63 -21.01 -33.88
C ASP A 1098 -8.89 -19.49 -33.81
N LEU A 1099 -7.89 -18.72 -33.39
CA LEU A 1099 -8.00 -17.28 -33.10
C LEU A 1099 -7.09 -16.48 -34.03
N GLU A 1100 -7.61 -15.39 -34.58
CA GLU A 1100 -6.80 -14.44 -35.34
C GLU A 1100 -6.00 -13.56 -34.37
N VAL A 1101 -4.68 -13.63 -34.47
CA VAL A 1101 -3.75 -12.80 -33.70
C VAL A 1101 -3.72 -11.40 -34.33
N ILE A 1102 -4.01 -10.37 -33.54
CA ILE A 1102 -3.91 -8.98 -33.99
C ILE A 1102 -2.54 -8.39 -33.63
N LYS A 1103 -2.16 -7.33 -34.35
CA LYS A 1103 -0.88 -6.65 -34.15
C LYS A 1103 -0.82 -6.00 -32.76
N ASN A 1104 0.29 -6.22 -32.04
CA ASN A 1104 0.59 -5.56 -30.78
C ASN A 1104 2.03 -5.02 -30.82
N SER A 1105 2.19 -3.70 -30.94
CA SER A 1105 3.51 -3.06 -31.03
C SER A 1105 4.24 -2.97 -29.69
N TRP A 1106 3.55 -3.12 -28.56
CA TRP A 1106 4.21 -3.14 -27.26
C TRP A 1106 5.02 -4.42 -27.09
N TRP A 1107 4.41 -5.56 -27.44
CA TRP A 1107 5.01 -6.88 -27.40
C TRP A 1107 5.75 -7.27 -28.68
N GLY A 1108 5.79 -6.43 -29.71
CA GLY A 1108 6.41 -6.80 -31.00
C GLY A 1108 5.70 -7.97 -31.72
N ILE A 1109 4.39 -8.13 -31.52
CA ILE A 1109 3.59 -9.16 -32.19
C ILE A 1109 3.04 -8.58 -33.50
N GLU A 1110 3.39 -9.18 -34.63
CA GLU A 1110 3.02 -8.68 -35.97
C GLU A 1110 1.52 -8.77 -36.30
N GLY A 1111 0.82 -9.77 -35.75
CA GLY A 1111 -0.57 -10.08 -36.08
C GLY A 1111 -0.77 -10.61 -37.52
N GLY A 1112 -2.03 -10.83 -37.91
CA GLY A 1112 -2.40 -11.28 -39.26
C GLY A 1112 -2.25 -12.78 -39.52
N TRP A 1113 -2.16 -13.60 -38.47
CA TRP A 1113 -2.07 -15.06 -38.55
C TRP A 1113 -3.01 -15.72 -37.52
N THR A 1114 -3.25 -17.01 -37.69
CA THR A 1114 -4.18 -17.76 -36.84
C THR A 1114 -3.43 -18.70 -35.91
N VAL A 1115 -3.77 -18.67 -34.63
CA VAL A 1115 -3.26 -19.59 -33.60
C VAL A 1115 -4.37 -20.55 -33.18
N LYS A 1116 -4.06 -21.84 -33.08
CA LYS A 1116 -4.92 -22.84 -32.44
C LYS A 1116 -4.61 -22.85 -30.94
N LEU A 1117 -5.50 -22.28 -30.13
CA LEU A 1117 -5.33 -22.11 -28.70
C LEU A 1117 -6.26 -23.06 -27.93
N LEU A 1118 -5.67 -23.97 -27.16
CA LEU A 1118 -6.34 -24.75 -26.13
C LEU A 1118 -6.19 -24.03 -24.78
N VAL A 1119 -7.30 -23.60 -24.21
CA VAL A 1119 -7.37 -23.01 -22.88
C VAL A 1119 -7.86 -24.07 -21.90
N TYR A 1120 -7.05 -24.41 -20.91
CA TYR A 1120 -7.44 -25.21 -19.76
C TYR A 1120 -7.63 -24.29 -18.55
N HIS A 1121 -8.85 -24.20 -18.02
CA HIS A 1121 -9.16 -23.32 -16.90
C HIS A 1121 -9.37 -24.13 -15.61
N LEU A 1122 -8.63 -23.79 -14.55
CA LEU A 1122 -8.78 -24.46 -13.26
C LEU A 1122 -10.16 -24.19 -12.63
N ASP A 1123 -11.02 -25.21 -12.64
CA ASP A 1123 -12.36 -25.17 -12.06
C ASP A 1123 -12.77 -26.53 -11.47
N ASN A 1124 -13.87 -26.57 -10.73
CA ASN A 1124 -14.40 -27.80 -10.15
C ASN A 1124 -14.82 -28.80 -11.24
N SER A 1125 -14.61 -30.10 -10.98
CA SER A 1125 -15.18 -31.18 -11.79
C SER A 1125 -15.95 -32.15 -10.91
N LYS A 1126 -17.28 -32.18 -11.08
CA LYS A 1126 -18.14 -33.19 -10.43
C LYS A 1126 -17.86 -34.60 -10.91
N VAL A 1127 -17.45 -34.77 -12.17
CA VAL A 1127 -17.03 -36.08 -12.69
C VAL A 1127 -15.81 -36.61 -11.93
N PHE A 1128 -14.81 -35.75 -11.68
CA PHE A 1128 -13.67 -36.11 -10.83
C PHE A 1128 -14.09 -36.38 -9.39
N GLU A 1129 -14.83 -35.43 -8.77
CA GLU A 1129 -15.25 -35.53 -7.37
C GLU A 1129 -16.08 -36.82 -7.11
N ASN A 1130 -16.96 -37.21 -8.03
CA ASN A 1130 -17.79 -38.41 -7.90
C ASN A 1130 -17.00 -39.73 -8.00
N GLN A 1131 -15.80 -39.71 -8.58
CA GLN A 1131 -14.93 -40.88 -8.65
C GLN A 1131 -14.05 -41.04 -7.41
N LEU A 1132 -13.95 -40.03 -6.55
CA LEU A 1132 -13.14 -40.11 -5.32
C LEU A 1132 -13.75 -41.10 -4.31
N PRO A 1133 -12.95 -41.72 -3.44
CA PRO A 1133 -13.46 -42.48 -2.29
C PRO A 1133 -14.41 -41.68 -1.38
N ALA A 1134 -15.30 -42.39 -0.70
CA ALA A 1134 -16.39 -41.79 0.08
C ALA A 1134 -15.91 -40.88 1.22
N ASP A 1135 -14.77 -41.20 1.84
CA ASP A 1135 -14.13 -40.40 2.88
C ASP A 1135 -13.63 -39.05 2.32
N THR A 1136 -12.96 -39.06 1.16
CA THR A 1136 -12.51 -37.85 0.46
C THR A 1136 -13.69 -37.01 -0.03
N GLN A 1137 -14.74 -37.63 -0.60
CA GLN A 1137 -15.97 -36.93 -0.98
C GLN A 1137 -16.62 -36.24 0.23
N LYS A 1138 -16.71 -36.95 1.37
CA LYS A 1138 -17.27 -36.41 2.61
C LYS A 1138 -16.42 -35.25 3.14
N GLU A 1139 -15.11 -35.29 3.00
CA GLU A 1139 -14.22 -34.20 3.39
C GLU A 1139 -14.41 -32.98 2.49
N LEU A 1140 -14.48 -33.15 1.17
CA LEU A 1140 -14.78 -32.08 0.22
C LEU A 1140 -16.14 -31.43 0.48
N ALA A 1141 -17.15 -32.23 0.86
CA ALA A 1141 -18.48 -31.73 1.19
C ALA A 1141 -18.51 -30.78 2.41
N LYS A 1142 -17.47 -30.79 3.27
CA LYS A 1142 -17.33 -29.83 4.37
C LYS A 1142 -17.01 -28.40 3.89
N GLY A 1143 -16.64 -28.24 2.61
CA GLY A 1143 -16.35 -26.95 2.00
C GLY A 1143 -15.28 -26.17 2.77
N LYS A 1144 -15.57 -24.92 3.13
CA LYS A 1144 -14.63 -24.02 3.83
C LYS A 1144 -14.19 -24.51 5.22
N LYS A 1145 -14.87 -25.50 5.80
CA LYS A 1145 -14.54 -26.06 7.13
C LYS A 1145 -13.73 -27.36 7.06
N GLY A 1146 -13.49 -27.90 5.86
CA GLY A 1146 -12.74 -29.13 5.64
C GLY A 1146 -11.26 -28.89 5.34
N MET A 1147 -10.51 -29.98 5.29
CA MET A 1147 -9.08 -30.04 4.95
C MET A 1147 -8.76 -29.42 3.58
N PHE A 1148 -9.74 -29.44 2.67
CA PHE A 1148 -9.65 -28.92 1.31
C PHE A 1148 -10.43 -27.60 1.14
N ALA A 1149 -10.44 -26.74 2.16
CA ALA A 1149 -11.07 -25.43 2.06
C ALA A 1149 -10.63 -24.69 0.78
N ASN A 1150 -11.59 -24.10 0.06
CA ASN A 1150 -11.38 -23.42 -1.23
C ASN A 1150 -11.02 -24.31 -2.43
N PHE A 1151 -11.05 -25.64 -2.33
CA PHE A 1151 -10.74 -26.50 -3.49
C PHE A 1151 -11.66 -26.23 -4.70
N PRO A 1152 -11.10 -26.19 -5.94
CA PRO A 1152 -9.68 -26.29 -6.29
C PRO A 1152 -8.91 -24.94 -6.33
N GLN A 1153 -9.55 -23.81 -6.04
CA GLN A 1153 -8.96 -22.47 -5.97
C GLN A 1153 -8.32 -22.23 -4.60
N PHE A 1154 -7.36 -23.08 -4.23
CA PHE A 1154 -6.59 -22.86 -3.01
C PHE A 1154 -5.97 -21.47 -3.01
N SER A 1155 -6.00 -20.83 -1.84
CA SER A 1155 -5.43 -19.50 -1.65
C SER A 1155 -3.93 -19.55 -1.86
N MET A 1156 -3.36 -18.52 -2.49
CA MET A 1156 -1.91 -18.39 -2.62
C MET A 1156 -1.26 -18.14 -1.26
N VAL A 1157 -1.94 -17.38 -0.40
CA VAL A 1157 -1.43 -16.96 0.92
C VAL A 1157 -2.35 -17.45 2.02
N LYS A 1158 -1.78 -17.99 3.11
CA LYS A 1158 -2.52 -18.50 4.28
C LYS A 1158 -3.62 -19.52 3.95
N GLN A 1159 -3.40 -20.39 2.96
CA GLN A 1159 -4.30 -21.52 2.70
C GLN A 1159 -4.43 -22.42 3.95
N ASN A 1160 -3.34 -22.57 4.70
CA ASN A 1160 -3.32 -23.30 5.97
C ASN A 1160 -2.96 -22.34 7.13
N PRO A 1161 -3.55 -22.52 8.32
CA PRO A 1161 -3.18 -21.74 9.50
C PRO A 1161 -1.69 -21.86 9.81
N ARG A 1162 -1.03 -20.74 10.13
CA ARG A 1162 0.42 -20.63 10.43
C ARG A 1162 1.36 -20.86 9.25
N SER A 1163 0.84 -21.01 8.04
CA SER A 1163 1.64 -21.00 6.81
C SER A 1163 1.46 -19.70 6.03
N LEU A 1164 2.53 -19.18 5.43
CA LEU A 1164 2.50 -18.09 4.47
C LEU A 1164 2.07 -18.59 3.08
N ILE A 1165 2.73 -19.61 2.51
CA ILE A 1165 2.47 -20.09 1.13
C ILE A 1165 2.34 -21.62 0.97
N SER A 1166 2.51 -22.42 2.01
CA SER A 1166 2.60 -23.89 1.90
C SER A 1166 1.24 -24.61 1.98
N TYR A 1167 1.16 -25.74 1.28
CA TYR A 1167 0.01 -26.64 1.23
C TYR A 1167 0.26 -27.93 2.01
N THR A 1168 -0.79 -28.59 2.48
CA THR A 1168 -0.64 -29.94 3.04
C THR A 1168 -0.41 -30.97 1.93
N SER A 1169 0.18 -32.11 2.25
CA SER A 1169 0.35 -33.22 1.30
C SER A 1169 -0.97 -33.61 0.62
N ALA A 1170 -2.06 -33.65 1.39
CA ALA A 1170 -3.39 -33.93 0.88
C ALA A 1170 -3.86 -32.90 -0.15
N GLN A 1171 -3.65 -31.61 0.10
CA GLN A 1171 -3.98 -30.55 -0.84
C GLN A 1171 -3.15 -30.65 -2.13
N VAL A 1172 -1.85 -30.92 -2.00
CA VAL A 1172 -0.94 -31.12 -3.15
C VAL A 1172 -1.38 -32.30 -4.02
N ASN A 1173 -1.60 -33.45 -3.39
CA ASN A 1173 -1.97 -34.68 -4.09
C ASN A 1173 -3.35 -34.57 -4.75
N LEU A 1174 -4.33 -33.96 -4.09
CA LEU A 1174 -5.68 -33.82 -4.63
C LEU A 1174 -5.76 -32.84 -5.80
N LEU A 1175 -5.14 -31.65 -5.68
CA LEU A 1175 -5.17 -30.64 -6.74
C LEU A 1175 -4.38 -31.08 -7.98
N SER A 1176 -3.19 -31.66 -7.80
CA SER A 1176 -2.43 -32.19 -8.94
C SER A 1176 -3.18 -33.35 -9.62
N ALA A 1177 -3.89 -34.19 -8.86
CA ALA A 1177 -4.73 -35.26 -9.43
C ALA A 1177 -5.92 -34.73 -10.24
N LEU A 1178 -6.59 -33.66 -9.78
CA LEU A 1178 -7.68 -33.03 -10.55
C LEU A 1178 -7.18 -32.53 -11.91
N VAL A 1179 -6.03 -31.86 -11.95
CA VAL A 1179 -5.50 -31.31 -13.20
C VAL A 1179 -5.01 -32.42 -14.13
N GLU A 1180 -4.34 -33.44 -13.60
CA GLU A 1180 -3.97 -34.63 -14.38
C GLU A 1180 -5.20 -35.33 -14.97
N PHE A 1181 -6.26 -35.51 -14.16
CA PHE A 1181 -7.52 -36.05 -14.60
C PHE A 1181 -8.12 -35.22 -15.73
N GLY A 1182 -8.10 -33.89 -15.62
CA GLY A 1182 -8.59 -33.00 -16.67
C GLY A 1182 -7.84 -33.10 -17.98
N VAL A 1183 -6.51 -33.28 -17.94
CA VAL A 1183 -5.71 -33.54 -19.15
C VAL A 1183 -6.09 -34.87 -19.80
N ARG A 1184 -6.27 -35.93 -18.98
CA ARG A 1184 -6.59 -37.28 -19.46
C ARG A 1184 -8.01 -37.39 -20.00
N GLU A 1185 -8.98 -36.79 -19.32
CA GLU A 1185 -10.38 -36.71 -19.73
C GLU A 1185 -10.53 -35.98 -21.08
N HIS A 1186 -9.65 -35.01 -21.35
CA HIS A 1186 -9.59 -34.25 -22.59
C HIS A 1186 -8.42 -34.64 -23.50
N ALA A 1187 -7.94 -35.88 -23.43
CA ALA A 1187 -6.76 -36.33 -24.19
C ALA A 1187 -6.85 -36.04 -25.69
N GLY A 1188 -8.04 -36.11 -26.29
CA GLY A 1188 -8.28 -35.76 -27.69
C GLY A 1188 -7.93 -34.30 -28.03
N TYR A 1189 -8.27 -33.34 -27.15
CA TYR A 1189 -7.93 -31.93 -27.32
C TYR A 1189 -6.42 -31.71 -27.26
N PHE A 1190 -5.76 -32.30 -26.26
CA PHE A 1190 -4.31 -32.17 -26.09
C PHE A 1190 -3.52 -32.85 -27.22
N ARG A 1191 -3.98 -34.01 -27.72
CA ARG A 1191 -3.38 -34.67 -28.89
C ARG A 1191 -3.58 -33.89 -30.18
N GLU A 1192 -4.73 -33.23 -30.38
CA GLU A 1192 -4.93 -32.35 -31.54
C GLU A 1192 -3.92 -31.19 -31.52
N VAL A 1193 -3.77 -30.52 -30.37
CA VAL A 1193 -2.92 -29.34 -30.26
C VAL A 1193 -1.44 -29.70 -30.26
N LEU A 1194 -1.00 -30.65 -29.42
CA LEU A 1194 0.42 -30.94 -29.20
C LEU A 1194 0.98 -32.05 -30.13
N ALA A 1195 0.14 -32.91 -30.70
CA ALA A 1195 0.57 -33.97 -31.62
C ALA A 1195 0.01 -33.83 -33.05
N GLY A 1196 -0.97 -32.93 -33.28
CA GLY A 1196 -1.60 -32.77 -34.59
C GLY A 1196 -2.53 -33.91 -34.97
N ILE A 1197 -2.97 -34.73 -34.00
CA ILE A 1197 -3.83 -35.90 -34.23
C ILE A 1197 -5.31 -35.45 -34.13
N PRO A 1198 -6.12 -35.56 -35.20
CA PRO A 1198 -7.52 -35.12 -35.19
C PRO A 1198 -8.37 -35.82 -34.11
N ARG A 1199 -9.25 -35.06 -33.45
CA ARG A 1199 -10.13 -35.53 -32.36
C ARG A 1199 -10.99 -36.75 -32.72
N ASN A 1200 -11.41 -36.87 -33.98
CA ASN A 1200 -12.27 -37.93 -34.50
C ASN A 1200 -11.52 -39.21 -34.93
N LEU A 1201 -10.19 -39.19 -34.96
CA LEU A 1201 -9.35 -40.36 -35.21
C LEU A 1201 -8.78 -40.96 -33.92
N ALA A 1202 -9.14 -40.40 -32.76
CA ALA A 1202 -8.70 -40.84 -31.44
C ALA A 1202 -9.68 -41.88 -30.84
N GLU A 1203 -10.00 -42.95 -31.58
CA GLU A 1203 -10.48 -44.17 -30.95
C GLU A 1203 -9.29 -44.82 -30.22
N TRP A 1204 -9.49 -45.08 -28.93
CA TRP A 1204 -8.54 -45.78 -28.08
C TRP A 1204 -8.43 -47.23 -28.56
N GLN A 1205 -7.26 -47.63 -29.07
CA GLN A 1205 -6.72 -48.93 -28.72
C GLN A 1205 -5.72 -48.69 -27.58
N PRO A 1206 -5.89 -49.33 -26.41
CA PRO A 1206 -4.80 -49.39 -25.46
C PRO A 1206 -3.69 -50.16 -26.16
N SER A 1207 -2.48 -49.62 -26.19
CA SER A 1207 -1.34 -50.50 -26.31
C SER A 1207 -1.43 -51.50 -25.15
N ALA A 1208 -1.70 -52.76 -25.47
CA ALA A 1208 -1.55 -53.86 -24.54
C ALA A 1208 -0.16 -53.74 -23.88
N GLY A 1209 -0.13 -53.65 -22.55
CA GLY A 1209 1.14 -53.64 -21.80
C GLY A 1209 1.33 -52.49 -20.79
N PHE A 1210 0.28 -51.95 -20.16
CA PHE A 1210 0.46 -51.00 -19.05
C PHE A 1210 -0.39 -51.28 -17.80
N GLU A 1211 -1.15 -52.39 -17.78
CA GLU A 1211 -1.66 -52.94 -16.52
C GLU A 1211 -0.56 -53.68 -15.72
N ASP A 1212 0.61 -53.92 -16.32
CA ASP A 1212 1.74 -54.67 -15.72
C ASP A 1212 2.80 -53.80 -15.00
N LEU A 1213 2.57 -52.49 -14.81
CA LEU A 1213 3.53 -51.61 -14.12
C LEU A 1213 3.17 -51.26 -12.67
N HIS A 1214 2.22 -51.97 -12.08
CA HIS A 1214 2.15 -52.12 -10.63
C HIS A 1214 2.99 -53.34 -10.24
N PRO A 1215 4.16 -53.21 -9.58
CA PRO A 1215 4.74 -54.36 -8.92
C PRO A 1215 3.81 -54.74 -7.76
N ARG A 1216 2.98 -55.76 -7.97
CA ARG A 1216 2.38 -56.54 -6.89
C ARG A 1216 3.50 -57.34 -6.25
N GLU A 1217 3.69 -57.09 -4.95
CA GLU A 1217 4.22 -58.00 -3.92
C GLU A 1217 5.37 -58.95 -4.31
N ALA A 1218 6.55 -58.68 -3.76
CA ALA A 1218 7.43 -59.73 -3.28
C ALA A 1218 7.75 -59.43 -1.81
N GLU A 1219 7.14 -60.20 -0.92
CA GLU A 1219 7.59 -60.40 0.46
C GLU A 1219 9.05 -60.90 0.46
N GLY A 1220 9.87 -60.40 1.38
CA GLY A 1220 11.12 -61.05 1.79
C GLY A 1220 12.35 -60.15 1.76
N GLY A 1221 12.81 -59.72 2.94
CA GLY A 1221 14.15 -59.12 3.10
C GLY A 1221 14.21 -58.05 4.18
N SER A 1222 14.08 -58.45 5.45
CA SER A 1222 14.64 -57.71 6.56
C SER A 1222 16.17 -57.73 6.46
N GLU A 1223 16.83 -56.57 6.38
CA GLU A 1223 18.09 -56.29 7.08
C GLU A 1223 18.62 -54.87 6.79
N GLU A 1224 19.03 -54.23 7.89
CA GLU A 1224 20.09 -53.22 8.06
C GLU A 1224 20.05 -51.91 7.26
N LEU A 1225 19.82 -50.81 8.00
CA LEU A 1225 20.74 -49.66 8.08
C LEU A 1225 20.27 -48.72 9.21
N SER A 1226 20.40 -49.21 10.44
CA SER A 1226 20.67 -48.38 11.60
C SER A 1226 22.18 -48.33 11.77
N ASP A 1227 22.81 -47.20 11.45
CA ASP A 1227 23.99 -46.65 12.12
C ASP A 1227 24.61 -45.54 11.27
N ILE A 1228 25.37 -44.67 11.95
CA ILE A 1228 26.10 -43.50 11.46
C ILE A 1228 25.33 -42.18 11.59
N PHE A 1229 25.00 -41.83 12.84
CA PHE A 1229 25.18 -40.47 13.34
C PHE A 1229 25.69 -40.52 14.79
N SER A 1230 26.98 -40.79 14.97
CA SER A 1230 27.79 -40.22 16.04
C SER A 1230 29.29 -40.36 15.73
N SER A 1231 29.99 -39.23 15.72
CA SER A 1231 31.31 -38.98 16.35
C SER A 1231 32.14 -37.96 15.57
N ASP A 1232 32.32 -36.80 16.20
CA ASP A 1232 33.55 -35.98 16.30
C ASP A 1232 34.59 -36.02 15.15
N SER A 1233 34.70 -34.91 14.41
CA SER A 1233 35.87 -34.00 14.40
C SER A 1233 35.62 -32.77 13.51
#